data_AF-W2XA57-F1
#
_entry.id   AF-W2XA57-F1
#
_cell.length_a   1.000
_cell.length_b   1.000
_cell.length_c   1.000
_cell.angle_alpha   90.00
_cell.angle_beta   90.00
_cell.angle_gamma   90.00
#
_symmetry.space_group_name_H-M   'P 1'
#
loop_
_entity.id
_entity.type
_entity.pdbx_description
1 polymer ?
#
loop_
_entity_poly.entity_id
_entity_poly.type
_entity_poly.pdbx_seq_one_letter_code
_entity_poly.pdbx_strand_id
1 'polypeptide(L)'
;MAAPVWVLCCSVCVAIVAALSPGFNDPMPYYTLPLLEILHPQNDMMMADTELQVEIEVRSELLSSGLRRSRVCIVMQPAYVPPDVVLDSGAGEVDESCFDQSLNYTTFHVAGLVPGLSYALTVGLENDGNMVALSTRTFSVGSILLPGVDDRLSVADALEAGAELHKAQERETASGIYRYVLAIFPDHGPAQHLLGLALYQDGKLHEALSLLYRAVQSNESEENFHNSLGICLKSLGRINEAIKHYRRAIELNPMQVQAAVNLGDAMQSKGKWEEAFKEYSKVANTPMSLLYSQLEPTKAEHVAKDATGRLCELIRVTDGWYRADRCLNEALERWPDEPVFHSDRGNLLANAGQFETALNEYQRSSELGLLAGTLNLAETLEALGETQKSIDLYDQVLGSEIFDRFHPRTRIMVMKATVLPRVLPSSQKEIDAYRDRFEREVEALLHNLDSLETTEVDPNRISLSTAITLTAHNRNNRELKAAMGQLYWQLLYRRQLMLEDYVASYGIIPLPYTQQIEDVKRPEIGPQRLRVGFVSRYIFNSAVGLYMSELIPKFNRDKYEIVVFAIGQSKSMKVAKEIDAVTETIVALPKDMRIVREKIRAWKMDVLIYPELGMDKTTYFVSLARLAPVQAVWWGNADTSGVPTMDYYLTSEHEHKTANLHYSEAIYEFKGMGIYHKLPALPKRDINRGQVRKAIEERFDISPDFHFYLAIESIIHIHPDFDAAVAKLFEKDKKAHLFLLSTSSRKIWKSQLQARMESAGVDPDRLHFLTDVDQKQESMLMRAADAVIASLHLTRPRASLQAFAAGVPVVTFPNELWASRITFGFYQQMGINDLIAASLDEYVALAVKLATDSAFHKEMVQLIKRNRSKLSEDEEAVREWEKFFDFAADQIFPSGELESFIPKSESDWGSPQQLKEIQIDWSEAKGLEEWNQAEGWRLRADEDE
;
A
#
# COMPACT_ATOMS: atom_id res chain seq x y z
N MET A 1 18.19 -16.14 -74.83
CA MET A 1 18.14 -15.05 -75.83
C MET A 1 18.02 -13.74 -75.07
N ALA A 2 19.03 -12.89 -75.26
CA ALA A 2 19.20 -11.46 -74.99
C ALA A 2 18.36 -10.71 -73.90
N ALA A 3 19.08 -10.14 -72.91
CA ALA A 3 18.78 -8.88 -72.21
C ALA A 3 19.06 -7.66 -73.14
N PRO A 4 18.63 -6.39 -72.87
CA PRO A 4 19.14 -5.54 -71.76
C PRO A 4 18.10 -4.54 -71.13
N VAL A 5 18.21 -4.12 -69.86
CA VAL A 5 18.95 -2.98 -69.19
C VAL A 5 18.30 -1.58 -69.28
N TRP A 6 17.92 -1.08 -68.10
CA TRP A 6 17.89 0.29 -67.53
C TRP A 6 17.94 1.52 -68.45
N VAL A 7 17.01 2.46 -68.21
CA VAL A 7 17.20 3.90 -68.48
C VAL A 7 16.76 4.71 -67.26
N LEU A 8 17.75 5.28 -66.56
CA LEU A 8 17.60 6.48 -65.74
C LEU A 8 17.16 7.65 -66.63
N CYS A 9 16.17 8.42 -66.20
CA CYS A 9 16.01 9.81 -66.64
C CYS A 9 15.96 10.74 -65.42
N CYS A 10 17.16 11.09 -64.95
CA CYS A 10 17.36 12.40 -64.34
C CYS A 10 17.18 13.48 -65.43
N SER A 11 16.61 14.61 -65.01
CA SER A 11 17.04 15.97 -65.31
C SER A 11 17.36 16.35 -66.77
N VAL A 12 16.78 17.48 -67.17
CA VAL A 12 17.06 18.25 -68.41
C VAL A 12 16.21 17.83 -69.61
N CYS A 13 15.14 18.59 -69.85
CA CYS A 13 14.83 19.15 -71.17
C CYS A 13 13.82 20.30 -71.01
N VAL A 14 14.37 21.47 -70.65
CA VAL A 14 13.85 22.75 -71.09
C VAL A 14 14.06 22.82 -72.61
N ALA A 15 13.11 23.44 -73.31
CA ALA A 15 13.06 23.75 -74.74
C ALA A 15 12.58 22.62 -75.66
N ILE A 16 11.31 22.71 -76.08
CA ILE A 16 10.86 22.89 -77.48
C ILE A 16 9.36 23.23 -77.42
N VAL A 17 9.01 24.51 -77.31
CA VAL A 17 7.80 25.09 -77.92
C VAL A 17 8.10 26.57 -78.21
N ALA A 18 8.91 26.83 -79.24
CA ALA A 18 9.06 28.18 -79.80
C ALA A 18 9.55 28.08 -81.25
N ALA A 19 8.71 27.53 -82.11
CA ALA A 19 8.83 27.72 -83.54
C ALA A 19 7.43 27.99 -84.08
N LEU A 20 7.00 29.26 -84.00
CA LEU A 20 6.07 29.94 -84.91
C LEU A 20 5.82 31.37 -84.37
N SER A 21 6.83 32.23 -84.41
CA SER A 21 6.69 33.70 -84.43
C SER A 21 8.03 34.33 -84.81
N PRO A 22 8.12 35.16 -85.85
CA PRO A 22 9.38 35.79 -86.25
C PRO A 22 9.61 37.04 -85.41
N GLY A 23 10.58 36.99 -84.49
CA GLY A 23 11.11 38.20 -83.86
C GLY A 23 11.61 38.06 -82.43
N PHE A 24 12.65 37.25 -82.17
CA PHE A 24 13.49 37.42 -80.99
C PHE A 24 14.93 37.00 -81.33
N ASN A 25 15.83 37.99 -81.43
CA ASN A 25 17.27 37.81 -81.52
C ASN A 25 17.87 38.25 -80.18
N ASP A 26 18.00 37.32 -79.23
CA ASP A 26 19.01 37.40 -78.16
C ASP A 26 19.26 35.99 -77.59
N PRO A 27 20.52 35.52 -77.43
CA PRO A 27 20.79 34.22 -76.84
C PRO A 27 20.58 34.27 -75.32
N MET A 28 19.64 33.49 -74.79
CA MET A 28 19.44 33.34 -73.34
C MET A 28 20.68 32.69 -72.68
N PRO A 29 21.17 33.20 -71.54
CA PRO A 29 22.17 32.50 -70.73
C PRO A 29 21.61 31.17 -70.21
N TYR A 30 22.45 30.13 -70.17
CA TYR A 30 22.13 28.88 -69.47
C TYR A 30 21.94 29.16 -67.97
N TYR A 31 20.70 29.41 -67.54
CA TYR A 31 20.35 29.38 -66.13
C TYR A 31 20.21 27.93 -65.71
N THR A 32 21.02 27.48 -64.75
CA THR A 32 20.92 26.16 -64.12
C THR A 32 19.72 26.03 -63.17
N LEU A 33 18.90 27.07 -63.07
CA LEU A 33 17.79 27.21 -62.13
C LEU A 33 16.50 27.54 -62.90
N PRO A 34 15.38 26.83 -62.64
CA PRO A 34 14.11 27.08 -63.32
C PRO A 34 13.52 28.45 -62.97
N LEU A 35 12.79 29.05 -63.92
CA LEU A 35 12.11 30.34 -63.80
C LEU A 35 10.94 30.31 -62.79
N LEU A 36 10.30 29.15 -62.67
CA LEU A 36 9.15 28.84 -61.83
C LEU A 36 9.39 27.48 -61.19
N GLU A 37 9.24 27.37 -59.88
CA GLU A 37 9.47 26.12 -59.15
C GLU A 37 8.39 25.91 -58.07
N ILE A 38 7.80 24.72 -58.04
CA ILE A 38 7.01 24.27 -56.90
C ILE A 38 7.97 23.70 -55.87
N LEU A 39 8.03 24.37 -54.72
CA LEU A 39 8.86 24.00 -53.56
C LEU A 39 8.15 22.98 -52.67
N HIS A 40 6.83 23.11 -52.51
CA HIS A 40 5.97 22.15 -51.82
C HIS A 40 4.62 22.04 -52.55
N PRO A 41 4.07 20.84 -52.78
CA PRO A 41 4.56 19.52 -52.36
C PRO A 41 5.77 19.05 -53.19
N GLN A 42 6.56 18.12 -52.65
CA GLN A 42 7.62 17.44 -53.40
C GLN A 42 7.02 16.34 -54.29
N ASN A 43 7.75 15.94 -55.34
CA ASN A 43 7.35 14.81 -56.17
C ASN A 43 7.25 13.53 -55.34
N ASP A 44 6.17 12.80 -55.54
CA ASP A 44 5.82 11.53 -54.90
C ASP A 44 5.72 11.63 -53.37
N MET A 45 5.48 12.84 -52.86
CA MET A 45 5.23 13.08 -51.44
C MET A 45 3.91 12.44 -51.03
N MET A 46 3.92 11.67 -49.95
CA MET A 46 2.72 11.13 -49.33
C MET A 46 2.34 11.98 -48.12
N MET A 47 1.14 12.56 -48.16
CA MET A 47 0.61 13.44 -47.13
C MET A 47 -0.27 12.67 -46.16
N ALA A 48 -0.15 12.95 -44.87
CA ALA A 48 -1.11 12.44 -43.88
C ALA A 48 -2.39 13.30 -43.84
N ASP A 49 -2.25 14.59 -44.15
CA ASP A 49 -3.31 15.58 -44.08
C ASP A 49 -4.11 15.69 -45.39
N THR A 50 -5.38 16.05 -45.26
CA THR A 50 -6.30 16.35 -46.37
C THR A 50 -6.22 17.82 -46.80
N GLU A 51 -5.23 18.55 -46.29
CA GLU A 51 -4.93 19.94 -46.60
C GLU A 51 -3.48 20.09 -47.06
N LEU A 52 -3.23 20.93 -48.05
CA LEU A 52 -1.93 21.17 -48.66
C LEU A 52 -1.63 22.67 -48.73
N GLN A 53 -0.48 23.07 -48.21
CA GLN A 53 0.07 24.39 -48.44
C GLN A 53 1.02 24.35 -49.64
N VAL A 54 0.57 24.79 -50.81
CA VAL A 54 1.40 24.87 -52.00
C VAL A 54 2.35 26.06 -51.88
N GLU A 55 3.65 25.80 -52.01
CA GLU A 55 4.70 26.82 -51.98
C GLU A 55 5.37 26.92 -53.34
N ILE A 56 5.33 28.11 -53.93
CA ILE A 56 5.87 28.37 -55.26
C ILE A 56 6.88 29.52 -55.20
N GLU A 57 7.99 29.33 -55.90
CA GLU A 57 8.98 30.37 -56.15
C GLU A 57 8.95 30.79 -57.63
N VAL A 58 8.82 32.10 -57.85
CA VAL A 58 8.98 32.72 -59.17
C VAL A 58 10.19 33.64 -59.12
N ARG A 59 11.25 33.28 -59.87
CA ARG A 59 12.53 33.99 -59.86
C ARG A 59 12.48 35.20 -60.79
N SER A 60 11.89 36.30 -60.30
CA SER A 60 11.60 37.48 -61.13
C SER A 60 12.85 38.18 -61.68
N GLU A 61 14.01 38.00 -61.07
CA GLU A 61 15.30 38.45 -61.59
C GLU A 61 15.68 37.81 -62.93
N LEU A 62 15.12 36.64 -63.25
CA LEU A 62 15.31 35.95 -64.53
C LEU A 62 14.29 36.36 -65.60
N LEU A 63 13.28 37.18 -65.25
CA LEU A 63 12.24 37.64 -66.17
C LEU A 63 12.69 38.89 -66.96
N SER A 64 12.64 38.81 -68.28
CA SER A 64 12.82 39.98 -69.16
C SER A 64 11.70 41.00 -68.96
N SER A 65 11.92 42.27 -69.34
CA SER A 65 10.97 43.38 -69.07
C SER A 65 9.56 43.16 -69.65
N GLY A 66 9.40 42.34 -70.69
CA GLY A 66 8.11 41.99 -71.29
C GLY A 66 7.33 40.89 -70.56
N LEU A 67 7.99 40.13 -69.68
CA LEU A 67 7.40 39.01 -68.93
C LEU A 67 7.06 39.37 -67.47
N ARG A 68 7.22 40.65 -67.09
CA ARG A 68 6.91 41.13 -65.72
C ARG A 68 5.42 41.32 -65.44
N ARG A 69 4.55 41.07 -66.42
CA ARG A 69 3.08 41.11 -66.30
C ARG A 69 2.43 39.73 -66.35
N SER A 70 3.23 38.67 -66.17
CA SER A 70 2.71 37.31 -66.17
C SER A 70 1.77 37.03 -65.00
N ARG A 71 0.90 36.05 -65.17
CA ARG A 71 0.01 35.50 -64.14
C ARG A 71 0.48 34.11 -63.74
N VAL A 72 0.34 33.77 -62.46
CA VAL A 72 0.56 32.42 -61.95
C VAL A 72 -0.78 31.69 -61.98
N CYS A 73 -0.90 30.66 -62.81
CA CYS A 73 -2.08 29.82 -62.94
C CYS A 73 -1.83 28.47 -62.28
N ILE A 74 -2.77 28.02 -61.45
CA ILE A 74 -2.67 26.74 -60.74
C ILE A 74 -3.83 25.85 -61.17
N VAL A 75 -3.49 24.62 -61.53
CA VAL A 75 -4.44 23.55 -61.83
C VAL A 75 -4.05 22.32 -61.01
N MET A 76 -5.02 21.71 -60.34
CA MET A 76 -4.81 20.46 -59.62
C MET A 76 -5.90 19.48 -60.01
N GLN A 77 -5.50 18.27 -60.41
CA GLN A 77 -6.42 17.23 -60.86
C GLN A 77 -5.97 15.86 -60.33
N PRO A 78 -6.89 14.90 -60.17
CA PRO A 78 -6.55 13.52 -59.84
C PRO A 78 -5.64 12.90 -60.91
N ALA A 79 -4.44 12.48 -60.49
CA ALA A 79 -3.49 11.73 -61.32
C ALA A 79 -3.73 10.21 -61.27
N TYR A 80 -4.22 9.70 -60.14
CA TYR A 80 -4.61 8.31 -59.97
C TYR A 80 -5.75 8.18 -58.96
N VAL A 81 -6.82 7.51 -59.37
CA VAL A 81 -8.00 7.17 -58.57
C VAL A 81 -7.98 5.66 -58.33
N PRO A 82 -7.83 5.19 -57.07
CA PRO A 82 -7.94 3.77 -56.77
C PRO A 82 -9.32 3.20 -57.16
N PRO A 83 -9.43 1.92 -57.57
CA PRO A 83 -10.70 1.32 -58.00
C PRO A 83 -11.80 1.33 -56.92
N ASP A 84 -11.38 1.42 -55.67
CA ASP A 84 -12.20 1.43 -54.45
C ASP A 84 -12.63 2.84 -54.01
N VAL A 85 -12.31 3.89 -54.77
CA VAL A 85 -12.68 5.29 -54.47
C VAL A 85 -13.74 5.78 -55.45
N VAL A 86 -14.92 6.17 -54.94
CA VAL A 86 -16.00 6.79 -55.73
C VAL A 86 -15.91 8.30 -55.62
N LEU A 87 -15.64 8.98 -56.74
CA LEU A 87 -15.61 10.44 -56.82
C LEU A 87 -16.97 10.97 -57.30
N ASP A 88 -17.58 11.89 -56.55
CA ASP A 88 -18.67 12.73 -57.05
C ASP A 88 -18.13 13.63 -58.19
N SER A 89 -18.96 13.93 -59.19
CA SER A 89 -18.53 14.71 -60.37
C SER A 89 -17.97 16.08 -59.96
N GLY A 90 -16.65 16.29 -60.10
CA GLY A 90 -15.92 17.51 -59.73
C GLY A 90 -15.17 17.43 -58.38
N ALA A 91 -15.27 16.33 -57.64
CA ALA A 91 -14.55 16.15 -56.38
C ALA A 91 -13.04 15.98 -56.60
N GLY A 92 -12.24 16.86 -56.00
CA GLY A 92 -10.77 16.81 -56.05
C GLY A 92 -10.13 17.57 -57.23
N GLU A 93 -10.92 18.21 -58.09
CA GLU A 93 -10.39 19.15 -59.10
C GLU A 93 -10.39 20.56 -58.52
N VAL A 94 -9.25 21.24 -58.62
CA VAL A 94 -9.17 22.70 -58.39
C VAL A 94 -9.22 23.35 -59.76
N ASP A 95 -10.32 24.07 -60.03
CA ASP A 95 -10.51 24.87 -61.23
C ASP A 95 -9.33 25.82 -61.44
N GLU A 96 -8.93 26.00 -62.70
CA GLU A 96 -7.80 26.83 -63.09
C GLU A 96 -7.92 28.23 -62.48
N SER A 97 -7.03 28.52 -61.54
CA SER A 97 -7.03 29.76 -60.79
C SER A 97 -5.77 30.56 -61.13
N CYS A 98 -5.95 31.69 -61.81
CA CYS A 98 -4.87 32.58 -62.25
C CYS A 98 -4.79 33.84 -61.39
N PHE A 99 -3.58 34.19 -60.95
CA PHE A 99 -3.30 35.33 -60.08
C PHE A 99 -2.23 36.23 -60.69
N ASP A 100 -2.35 37.55 -60.55
CA ASP A 100 -1.31 38.48 -61.00
C ASP A 100 -0.02 38.26 -60.21
N GLN A 101 1.11 38.10 -60.92
CA GLN A 101 2.41 37.88 -60.30
C GLN A 101 2.87 39.16 -59.58
N SER A 102 2.67 39.22 -58.26
CA SER A 102 3.04 40.38 -57.43
C SER A 102 4.22 40.15 -56.48
N LEU A 103 4.62 38.88 -56.25
CA LEU A 103 5.69 38.48 -55.32
C LEU A 103 6.56 37.37 -55.92
N ASN A 104 7.83 37.28 -55.48
CA ASN A 104 8.75 36.19 -55.87
C ASN A 104 8.42 34.86 -55.19
N TYR A 105 7.64 34.88 -54.11
CA TYR A 105 7.23 33.71 -53.34
C TYR A 105 5.74 33.79 -53.08
N THR A 106 5.01 32.70 -53.28
CA THR A 106 3.56 32.66 -53.05
C THR A 106 3.15 31.33 -52.44
N THR A 107 2.33 31.41 -51.39
CA THR A 107 1.77 30.27 -50.67
C THR A 107 0.28 30.20 -50.90
N PHE A 108 -0.23 29.03 -51.26
CA PHE A 108 -1.65 28.76 -51.45
C PHE A 108 -2.09 27.64 -50.53
N HIS A 109 -3.30 27.71 -50.00
CA HIS A 109 -3.86 26.67 -49.16
C HIS A 109 -4.97 25.95 -49.92
N VAL A 110 -4.84 24.64 -50.02
CA VAL A 110 -5.79 23.74 -50.69
C VAL A 110 -6.35 22.81 -49.63
N ALA A 111 -7.66 22.84 -49.41
CA ALA A 111 -8.35 21.98 -48.45
C ALA A 111 -9.30 21.03 -49.17
N GLY A 112 -9.74 19.97 -48.47
CA GLY A 112 -10.71 19.01 -48.99
C GLY A 112 -10.11 18.01 -49.98
N LEU A 113 -8.82 17.70 -49.85
CA LEU A 113 -8.21 16.61 -50.60
C LEU A 113 -8.77 15.26 -50.12
N VAL A 114 -8.99 14.35 -51.05
CA VAL A 114 -9.69 13.09 -50.75
C VAL A 114 -8.65 12.00 -50.42
N PRO A 115 -8.78 11.31 -49.27
CA PRO A 115 -7.86 10.24 -48.87
C PRO A 115 -7.72 9.14 -49.92
N GLY A 116 -6.48 8.71 -50.18
CA GLY A 116 -6.16 7.62 -51.10
C GLY A 116 -5.95 8.04 -52.55
N LEU A 117 -6.25 9.29 -52.93
CA LEU A 117 -6.00 9.81 -54.26
C LEU A 117 -4.58 10.33 -54.42
N SER A 118 -4.08 10.24 -55.66
CA SER A 118 -2.88 10.96 -56.08
C SER A 118 -3.29 12.13 -56.96
N TYR A 119 -2.66 13.28 -56.75
CA TYR A 119 -2.92 14.53 -57.44
C TYR A 119 -1.72 14.93 -58.28
N ALA A 120 -1.99 15.49 -59.46
CA ALA A 120 -1.01 16.23 -60.25
C ALA A 120 -1.29 17.73 -60.09
N LEU A 121 -0.41 18.41 -59.37
CA LEU A 121 -0.41 19.86 -59.24
C LEU A 121 0.44 20.46 -60.36
N THR A 122 -0.16 21.27 -61.21
CA THR A 122 0.53 22.00 -62.27
C THR A 122 0.41 23.50 -62.02
N VAL A 123 1.56 24.15 -61.96
CA VAL A 123 1.67 25.61 -61.81
C VAL A 123 2.30 26.15 -63.08
N GLY A 124 1.64 27.14 -63.65
CA GLY A 124 1.99 27.79 -64.90
C GLY A 124 2.27 29.27 -64.72
N LEU A 125 3.26 29.78 -65.46
CA LEU A 125 3.45 31.22 -65.64
C LEU A 125 2.91 31.61 -67.01
N GLU A 126 1.79 32.31 -67.07
CA GLU A 126 1.07 32.70 -68.28
C GLU A 126 1.35 34.17 -68.62
N ASN A 127 1.60 34.52 -69.88
CA ASN A 127 1.68 35.90 -70.36
C ASN A 127 0.91 36.06 -71.66
N ASP A 128 -0.09 36.95 -71.68
CA ASP A 128 -0.93 37.24 -72.86
C ASP A 128 -1.47 35.97 -73.56
N GLY A 129 -1.96 34.99 -72.79
CA GLY A 129 -2.50 33.74 -73.31
C GLY A 129 -1.46 32.67 -73.68
N ASN A 130 -0.16 32.93 -73.47
CA ASN A 130 0.91 31.97 -73.74
C ASN A 130 1.59 31.51 -72.45
N MET A 131 1.81 30.21 -72.32
CA MET A 131 2.54 29.61 -71.21
C MET A 131 4.05 29.81 -71.37
N VAL A 132 4.65 30.52 -70.42
CA VAL A 132 6.07 30.92 -70.42
C VAL A 132 6.92 29.92 -69.65
N ALA A 133 6.41 29.38 -68.55
CA ALA A 133 7.02 28.34 -67.75
C ALA A 133 5.96 27.45 -67.11
N LEU A 134 6.31 26.19 -66.85
CA LEU A 134 5.44 25.21 -66.21
C LEU A 134 6.26 24.42 -65.19
N SER A 135 5.70 24.16 -64.03
CA SER A 135 6.22 23.22 -63.04
C SER A 135 5.08 22.29 -62.63
N THR A 136 5.33 20.99 -62.62
CA THR A 136 4.34 19.98 -62.21
C THR A 136 4.91 19.14 -61.07
N ARG A 137 4.07 18.84 -60.08
CA ARG A 137 4.35 17.90 -59.00
C ARG A 137 3.26 16.86 -58.88
N THR A 138 3.65 15.61 -58.63
CA THR A 138 2.75 14.54 -58.22
C THR A 138 2.87 14.32 -56.72
N PHE A 139 1.75 14.15 -56.03
CA PHE A 139 1.73 13.80 -54.61
C PHE A 139 0.49 12.96 -54.31
N SER A 140 0.47 12.27 -53.17
CA SER A 140 -0.63 11.40 -52.77
C SER A 140 -1.13 11.76 -51.38
N VAL A 141 -2.43 11.66 -51.17
CA VAL A 141 -3.03 11.74 -49.84
C VAL A 141 -3.14 10.33 -49.28
N GLY A 142 -2.53 10.10 -48.13
CA GLY A 142 -2.61 8.84 -47.43
C GLY A 142 -4.03 8.50 -47.02
N SER A 143 -4.33 7.20 -47.01
CA SER A 143 -5.57 6.67 -46.49
C SER A 143 -5.30 5.46 -45.62
N ILE A 144 -6.10 5.30 -44.58
CA ILE A 144 -6.08 4.14 -43.70
C ILE A 144 -7.26 3.24 -44.04
N LEU A 145 -6.97 1.96 -44.25
CA LEU A 145 -7.99 0.93 -44.45
C LEU A 145 -8.10 0.12 -43.16
N LEU A 146 -9.22 0.29 -42.45
CA LEU A 146 -9.49 -0.47 -41.23
C LEU A 146 -10.28 -1.75 -41.56
N PRO A 147 -9.96 -2.90 -40.93
CA PRO A 147 -10.73 -4.13 -41.14
C PRO A 147 -12.22 -3.95 -40.79
N GLY A 148 -13.12 -4.22 -41.74
CA GLY A 148 -14.57 -4.11 -41.55
C GLY A 148 -15.16 -2.72 -41.77
N VAL A 149 -14.35 -1.75 -42.21
CA VAL A 149 -14.82 -0.44 -42.72
C VAL A 149 -14.64 -0.46 -44.24
N ASP A 150 -15.73 -0.26 -44.98
CA ASP A 150 -15.71 -0.32 -46.45
C ASP A 150 -15.04 0.92 -47.08
N ASP A 151 -15.01 2.06 -46.37
CA ASP A 151 -14.45 3.32 -46.85
C ASP A 151 -13.00 3.55 -46.39
N ARG A 152 -12.23 4.24 -47.24
CA ARG A 152 -10.89 4.73 -46.91
C ARG A 152 -10.98 5.93 -45.98
N LEU A 153 -10.38 5.82 -44.80
CA LEU A 153 -10.33 6.90 -43.81
C LEU A 153 -9.14 7.81 -44.06
N SER A 154 -9.27 9.10 -43.71
CA SER A 154 -8.10 9.96 -43.54
C SER A 154 -7.26 9.47 -42.35
N VAL A 155 -6.00 9.92 -42.27
CA VAL A 155 -5.17 9.60 -41.09
C VAL A 155 -5.79 10.16 -39.81
N ALA A 156 -6.39 11.35 -39.88
CA ALA A 156 -7.07 11.98 -38.74
C ALA A 156 -8.28 11.14 -38.27
N ASP A 157 -9.16 10.72 -39.18
CA ASP A 157 -10.35 9.92 -38.84
C ASP A 157 -9.97 8.56 -38.25
N ALA A 158 -8.91 7.94 -38.79
CA ALA A 158 -8.39 6.68 -38.25
C ALA A 158 -7.84 6.84 -36.83
N LEU A 159 -7.13 7.93 -36.54
CA LEU A 159 -6.64 8.21 -35.19
C LEU A 159 -7.78 8.55 -34.23
N GLU A 160 -8.82 9.24 -34.68
CA GLU A 160 -10.03 9.49 -33.90
C GLU A 160 -10.75 8.18 -33.56
N ALA A 161 -10.98 7.31 -34.55
CA ALA A 161 -11.54 5.98 -34.32
C ALA A 161 -10.70 5.16 -33.33
N GLY A 162 -9.37 5.19 -33.48
CA GLY A 162 -8.45 4.58 -32.52
C GLY A 162 -8.58 5.16 -31.11
N ALA A 163 -8.70 6.48 -30.99
CA ALA A 163 -8.86 7.17 -29.70
C ALA A 163 -10.20 6.84 -29.02
N GLU A 164 -11.30 6.69 -29.77
CA GLU A 164 -12.58 6.26 -29.23
C GLU A 164 -12.53 4.80 -28.73
N LEU A 165 -11.91 3.89 -29.48
CA LEU A 165 -11.67 2.52 -29.01
C LEU A 165 -10.75 2.48 -27.78
N HIS A 166 -9.75 3.36 -27.74
CA HIS A 166 -8.86 3.50 -26.60
C HIS A 166 -9.62 3.96 -25.35
N LYS A 167 -10.55 4.93 -25.49
CA LYS A 167 -11.46 5.37 -24.41
C LYS A 167 -12.40 4.24 -23.96
N ALA A 168 -12.87 3.40 -24.89
CA ALA A 168 -13.68 2.21 -24.60
C ALA A 168 -12.90 1.04 -23.98
N GLN A 169 -11.59 1.21 -23.70
CA GLN A 169 -10.67 0.20 -23.17
C GLN A 169 -10.36 -0.97 -24.11
N GLU A 170 -10.66 -0.86 -25.40
CA GLU A 170 -10.26 -1.82 -26.43
C GLU A 170 -8.81 -1.54 -26.92
N ARG A 171 -7.87 -1.63 -25.97
CA ARG A 171 -6.49 -1.12 -26.13
C ARG A 171 -5.69 -1.81 -27.22
N GLU A 172 -5.91 -3.11 -27.43
CA GLU A 172 -5.19 -3.88 -28.45
C GLU A 172 -5.59 -3.43 -29.86
N THR A 173 -6.90 -3.27 -30.10
CA THR A 173 -7.45 -2.76 -31.36
C THR A 173 -6.98 -1.33 -31.62
N ALA A 174 -7.08 -0.44 -30.62
CA ALA A 174 -6.61 0.95 -30.72
C ALA A 174 -5.10 1.02 -31.05
N SER A 175 -4.28 0.25 -30.33
CA SER A 175 -2.84 0.18 -30.59
C SER A 175 -2.53 -0.38 -31.99
N GLY A 176 -3.34 -1.32 -32.48
CA GLY A 176 -3.26 -1.83 -33.85
C GLY A 176 -3.44 -0.74 -34.88
N ILE A 177 -4.44 0.13 -34.70
CA ILE A 177 -4.70 1.28 -35.59
C ILE A 177 -3.51 2.25 -35.57
N TYR A 178 -3.00 2.62 -34.39
CA TYR A 178 -1.87 3.54 -34.30
C TYR A 178 -0.59 2.98 -34.93
N ARG A 179 -0.31 1.68 -34.74
CA ARG A 179 0.82 1.01 -35.40
C ARG A 179 0.66 1.00 -36.92
N TYR A 180 -0.57 0.80 -37.41
CA TYR A 180 -0.84 0.81 -38.84
C TYR A 180 -0.60 2.20 -39.45
N VAL A 181 -1.06 3.26 -38.79
CA VAL A 181 -0.73 4.65 -39.17
C VAL A 181 0.78 4.86 -39.19
N LEU A 182 1.51 4.42 -38.16
CA LEU A 182 2.96 4.56 -38.07
C LEU A 182 3.75 3.69 -39.06
N ALA A 183 3.15 2.62 -39.59
CA ALA A 183 3.78 1.83 -40.65
C ALA A 183 3.81 2.59 -41.98
N ILE A 184 2.82 3.46 -42.21
CA ILE A 184 2.70 4.30 -43.41
C ILE A 184 3.38 5.66 -43.20
N PHE A 185 3.21 6.24 -42.01
CA PHE A 185 3.76 7.53 -41.60
C PHE A 185 4.62 7.40 -40.33
N PRO A 186 5.88 6.94 -40.43
CA PRO A 186 6.72 6.65 -39.28
C PRO A 186 6.96 7.82 -38.33
N ASP A 187 6.93 9.04 -38.84
CA ASP A 187 7.21 10.28 -38.10
C ASP A 187 5.95 11.09 -37.74
N HIS A 188 4.77 10.47 -37.81
CA HIS A 188 3.50 11.12 -37.46
C HIS A 188 3.36 11.32 -35.94
N GLY A 189 3.63 12.54 -35.46
CA GLY A 189 3.66 12.91 -34.04
C GLY A 189 2.43 12.47 -33.23
N PRO A 190 1.19 12.81 -33.63
CA PRO A 190 0.00 12.40 -32.90
C PRO A 190 -0.17 10.89 -32.76
N ALA A 191 0.22 10.11 -33.79
CA ALA A 191 0.13 8.65 -33.75
C ALA A 191 1.19 8.05 -32.82
N GLN A 192 2.40 8.61 -32.81
CA GLN A 192 3.46 8.26 -31.86
C GLN A 192 3.01 8.55 -30.42
N HIS A 193 2.38 9.71 -30.19
CA HIS A 193 1.86 10.12 -28.88
C HIS A 193 0.76 9.18 -28.37
N LEU A 194 -0.25 8.89 -29.20
CA LEU A 194 -1.36 8.00 -28.84
C LEU A 194 -0.90 6.56 -28.60
N LEU A 195 -0.03 6.00 -29.44
CA LEU A 195 0.56 4.68 -29.20
C LEU A 195 1.44 4.69 -27.94
N GLY A 196 2.21 5.75 -27.71
CA GLY A 196 3.01 5.92 -26.50
C GLY A 196 2.15 5.93 -25.23
N LEU A 197 0.99 6.60 -25.26
CA LEU A 197 0.03 6.60 -24.15
C LEU A 197 -0.60 5.21 -23.94
N ALA A 198 -0.97 4.51 -25.01
CA ALA A 198 -1.50 3.15 -24.91
C ALA A 198 -0.49 2.18 -24.27
N LEU A 199 0.76 2.20 -24.75
CA LEU A 199 1.84 1.38 -24.19
C LEU A 199 2.20 1.76 -22.74
N TYR A 200 2.11 3.05 -22.40
CA TYR A 200 2.28 3.51 -21.02
C TYR A 200 1.22 2.87 -20.10
N GLN A 201 -0.04 2.86 -20.53
CA GLN A 201 -1.14 2.26 -19.77
C GLN A 201 -1.03 0.74 -19.63
N ASP A 202 -0.37 0.09 -20.59
CA ASP A 202 -0.04 -1.34 -20.55
C ASP A 202 1.25 -1.64 -19.77
N GLY A 203 1.88 -0.63 -19.16
CA GLY A 203 3.09 -0.79 -18.34
C GLY A 203 4.39 -0.93 -19.13
N LYS A 204 4.36 -0.83 -20.47
CA LYS A 204 5.53 -0.91 -21.35
C LYS A 204 6.27 0.44 -21.42
N LEU A 205 6.80 0.87 -20.28
CA LEU A 205 7.30 2.23 -20.07
C LEU A 205 8.46 2.62 -21.00
N HIS A 206 9.39 1.70 -21.32
CA HIS A 206 10.53 2.02 -22.18
C HIS A 206 10.15 2.20 -23.66
N GLU A 207 9.22 1.40 -24.17
CA GLU A 207 8.68 1.56 -25.52
C GLU A 207 7.86 2.86 -25.63
N ALA A 208 7.00 3.10 -24.63
CA ALA A 208 6.25 4.35 -24.50
C ALA A 208 7.17 5.58 -24.48
N LEU A 209 8.25 5.53 -23.71
CA LEU A 209 9.24 6.60 -23.61
C LEU A 209 9.83 6.94 -24.98
N SER A 210 10.22 5.93 -25.76
CA SER A 210 10.80 6.14 -27.09
C SER A 210 9.83 6.83 -28.04
N LEU A 211 8.55 6.43 -28.03
CA LEU A 211 7.53 7.02 -28.89
C LEU A 211 7.17 8.44 -28.46
N LEU A 212 7.02 8.68 -27.16
CA LEU A 212 6.71 10.01 -26.61
C LEU A 212 7.85 11.01 -26.84
N TYR A 213 9.11 10.58 -26.82
CA TYR A 213 10.23 11.43 -27.23
C TYR A 213 10.15 11.83 -28.72
N ARG A 214 9.85 10.87 -29.61
CA ARG A 214 9.70 11.15 -31.04
C ARG A 214 8.51 12.08 -31.32
N ALA A 215 7.42 11.94 -30.56
CA ALA A 215 6.28 12.84 -30.65
C ALA A 215 6.69 14.29 -30.30
N VAL A 216 7.44 14.49 -29.21
CA VAL A 216 7.97 15.83 -28.87
C VAL A 216 8.93 16.35 -29.95
N GLN A 217 9.76 15.50 -30.55
CA GLN A 217 10.68 15.90 -31.63
C GLN A 217 9.96 16.32 -32.92
N SER A 218 8.81 15.71 -33.21
CA SER A 218 8.03 16.09 -34.40
C SER A 218 7.28 17.41 -34.22
N ASN A 219 6.89 17.76 -32.99
CA ASN A 219 6.35 19.08 -32.66
C ASN A 219 6.67 19.51 -31.22
N GLU A 220 7.70 20.35 -31.03
CA GLU A 220 8.11 20.86 -29.72
C GLU A 220 7.18 21.94 -29.13
N SER A 221 6.18 22.40 -29.90
CA SER A 221 5.21 23.40 -29.46
C SER A 221 3.89 22.80 -28.97
N GLU A 222 3.72 21.48 -29.07
CA GLU A 222 2.52 20.77 -28.62
C GLU A 222 2.62 20.41 -27.13
N GLU A 223 1.79 21.02 -26.28
CA GLU A 223 1.89 20.85 -24.83
C GLU A 223 1.53 19.44 -24.35
N ASN A 224 0.63 18.74 -25.06
CA ASN A 224 0.17 17.40 -24.64
C ASN A 224 1.29 16.36 -24.78
N PHE A 225 2.18 16.53 -25.76
CA PHE A 225 3.35 15.69 -25.95
C PHE A 225 4.32 15.83 -24.78
N HIS A 226 4.60 17.08 -24.38
CA HIS A 226 5.42 17.37 -23.20
C HIS A 226 4.82 16.82 -21.91
N ASN A 227 3.51 17.01 -21.67
CA ASN A 227 2.86 16.46 -20.48
C ASN A 227 2.95 14.92 -20.42
N SER A 228 2.70 14.25 -21.54
CA SER A 228 2.69 12.79 -21.62
C SER A 228 4.08 12.19 -21.47
N LEU A 229 5.10 12.80 -22.08
CA LEU A 229 6.50 12.44 -21.86
C LEU A 229 6.90 12.63 -20.39
N GLY A 230 6.47 13.72 -19.75
CA GLY A 230 6.68 13.96 -18.33
C GLY A 230 6.09 12.85 -17.45
N ILE A 231 4.85 12.40 -17.74
CA ILE A 231 4.20 11.27 -17.03
C ILE A 231 5.05 10.01 -17.14
N CYS A 232 5.48 9.65 -18.35
CA CYS A 232 6.32 8.47 -18.57
C CYS A 232 7.66 8.55 -17.83
N LEU A 233 8.34 9.70 -17.89
CA LEU A 233 9.61 9.94 -17.19
C LEU A 233 9.47 9.85 -15.67
N LYS A 234 8.39 10.38 -15.10
CA LYS A 234 8.09 10.29 -13.67
C LYS A 234 7.92 8.83 -13.25
N SER A 235 7.17 8.04 -14.02
CA SER A 235 6.96 6.60 -13.75
C SER A 235 8.25 5.77 -13.86
N LEU A 236 9.23 6.22 -14.65
CA LEU A 236 10.58 5.66 -14.71
C LEU A 236 11.54 6.19 -13.62
N GLY A 237 11.06 7.00 -12.67
CA GLY A 237 11.90 7.60 -11.61
C GLY A 237 12.76 8.79 -12.05
N ARG A 238 12.70 9.20 -13.32
CA ARG A 238 13.45 10.33 -13.91
C ARG A 238 12.75 11.68 -13.62
N ILE A 239 12.47 11.91 -12.34
CA ILE A 239 11.60 13.01 -11.86
C ILE A 239 12.11 14.40 -12.28
N ASN A 240 13.42 14.63 -12.27
CA ASN A 240 13.98 15.94 -12.64
C ASN A 240 13.72 16.29 -14.12
N GLU A 241 13.69 15.29 -14.99
CA GLU A 241 13.40 15.47 -16.41
C GLU A 241 11.89 15.65 -16.62
N ALA A 242 11.07 14.87 -15.91
CA ALA A 242 9.63 15.06 -15.89
C ALA A 242 9.23 16.50 -15.54
N ILE A 243 9.85 17.07 -14.50
CA ILE A 243 9.64 18.47 -14.08
C ILE A 243 9.91 19.46 -15.23
N LYS A 244 10.97 19.25 -16.02
CA LYS A 244 11.28 20.12 -17.16
C LYS A 244 10.18 20.07 -18.21
N HIS A 245 9.70 18.87 -18.55
CA HIS A 245 8.64 18.71 -19.55
C HIS A 245 7.29 19.23 -19.05
N TYR A 246 6.94 19.05 -17.77
CA TYR A 246 5.71 19.64 -17.21
C TYR A 246 5.77 21.17 -17.22
N ARG A 247 6.91 21.77 -16.83
CA ARG A 247 7.08 23.23 -16.93
C ARG A 247 6.96 23.72 -18.36
N ARG A 248 7.55 23.01 -19.33
CA ARG A 248 7.43 23.35 -20.75
C ARG A 248 5.97 23.27 -21.24
N ALA A 249 5.22 22.24 -20.85
CA ALA A 249 3.79 22.16 -21.17
C ALA A 249 3.00 23.34 -20.60
N ILE A 250 3.30 23.78 -19.37
CA ILE A 250 2.67 24.95 -18.74
C ILE A 250 3.14 26.27 -19.38
N GLU A 251 4.38 26.36 -19.86
CA GLU A 251 4.86 27.53 -20.61
C GLU A 251 4.16 27.68 -21.96
N LEU A 252 3.96 26.57 -22.67
CA LEU A 252 3.25 26.51 -23.96
C LEU A 252 1.76 26.83 -23.78
N ASN A 253 1.15 26.25 -22.74
CA ASN A 253 -0.24 26.49 -22.38
C ASN A 253 -0.34 26.71 -20.85
N PRO A 254 -0.40 27.97 -20.38
CA PRO A 254 -0.49 28.32 -18.94
C PRO A 254 -1.69 27.72 -18.20
N MET A 255 -2.69 27.24 -18.95
CA MET A 255 -3.90 26.62 -18.47
C MET A 255 -3.93 25.09 -18.67
N GLN A 256 -2.79 24.47 -18.95
CA GLN A 256 -2.65 23.01 -18.96
C GLN A 256 -2.68 22.43 -17.54
N VAL A 257 -3.88 22.38 -16.96
CA VAL A 257 -4.13 22.04 -15.55
C VAL A 257 -3.61 20.65 -15.17
N GLN A 258 -3.66 19.67 -16.08
CA GLN A 258 -3.10 18.34 -15.83
C GLN A 258 -1.58 18.38 -15.65
N ALA A 259 -0.88 19.20 -16.42
CA ALA A 259 0.57 19.37 -16.28
C ALA A 259 0.92 20.07 -14.96
N ALA A 260 0.09 21.02 -14.49
CA ALA A 260 0.27 21.67 -13.19
C ALA A 260 0.10 20.69 -12.03
N VAL A 261 -0.94 19.84 -12.05
CA VAL A 261 -1.12 18.76 -11.06
C VAL A 261 0.07 17.79 -11.07
N ASN A 262 0.48 17.34 -12.26
CA ASN A 262 1.60 16.42 -12.41
C ASN A 262 2.94 17.04 -11.95
N LEU A 263 3.13 18.33 -12.18
CA LEU A 263 4.28 19.10 -11.66
C LEU A 263 4.25 19.14 -10.13
N GLY A 264 3.09 19.40 -9.53
CA GLY A 264 2.88 19.36 -8.10
C GLY A 264 3.32 18.02 -7.50
N ASP A 265 2.89 16.91 -8.09
CA ASP A 265 3.28 15.56 -7.64
C ASP A 265 4.80 15.34 -7.75
N ALA A 266 5.39 15.77 -8.87
CA ALA A 266 6.81 15.63 -9.08
C ALA A 266 7.61 16.46 -8.06
N MET A 267 7.15 17.66 -7.71
CA MET A 267 7.74 18.48 -6.64
C MET A 267 7.56 17.86 -5.26
N GLN A 268 6.38 17.31 -4.97
CA GLN A 268 6.09 16.59 -3.74
C GLN A 268 7.05 15.43 -3.55
N SER A 269 7.26 14.60 -4.58
CA SER A 269 8.21 13.47 -4.56
C SER A 269 9.67 13.88 -4.32
N LYS A 270 10.01 15.16 -4.53
CA LYS A 270 11.33 15.75 -4.25
C LYS A 270 11.40 16.44 -2.87
N GLY A 271 10.32 16.42 -2.08
CA GLY A 271 10.22 17.14 -0.82
C GLY A 271 10.11 18.66 -0.96
N LYS A 272 9.76 19.16 -2.16
CA LYS A 272 9.58 20.59 -2.45
C LYS A 272 8.13 21.00 -2.21
N TRP A 273 7.71 20.95 -0.95
CA TRP A 273 6.30 21.06 -0.57
C TRP A 273 5.69 22.43 -0.91
N GLU A 274 6.44 23.53 -0.77
CA GLU A 274 5.95 24.88 -1.11
C GLU A 274 5.70 25.04 -2.62
N GLU A 275 6.58 24.49 -3.46
CA GLU A 275 6.39 24.49 -4.91
C GLU A 275 5.17 23.62 -5.29
N ALA A 276 5.03 22.44 -4.70
CA ALA A 276 3.87 21.57 -4.92
C ALA A 276 2.55 22.24 -4.50
N PHE A 277 2.54 22.87 -3.33
CA PHE A 277 1.39 23.60 -2.79
C PHE A 277 0.94 24.69 -3.75
N LYS A 278 1.88 25.45 -4.32
CA LYS A 278 1.59 26.51 -5.29
C LYS A 278 0.92 25.97 -6.54
N GLU A 279 1.42 24.86 -7.10
CA GLU A 279 0.86 24.27 -8.32
C GLU A 279 -0.53 23.67 -8.10
N TYR A 280 -0.75 22.91 -7.02
CA TYR A 280 -2.09 22.39 -6.69
C TYR A 280 -3.09 23.52 -6.40
N SER A 281 -2.67 24.53 -5.64
CA SER A 281 -3.51 25.70 -5.29
C SER A 281 -3.92 26.49 -6.53
N LYS A 282 -3.05 26.58 -7.55
CA LYS A 282 -3.39 27.25 -8.81
C LYS A 282 -4.61 26.60 -9.46
N VAL A 283 -4.65 25.27 -9.51
CA VAL A 283 -5.76 24.53 -10.14
C VAL A 283 -7.00 24.52 -9.23
N ALA A 284 -6.84 24.17 -7.95
CA ALA A 284 -7.96 24.05 -7.00
C ALA A 284 -8.76 25.37 -6.82
N ASN A 285 -8.07 26.52 -6.85
CA ASN A 285 -8.67 27.84 -6.70
C ASN A 285 -9.08 28.49 -8.03
N THR A 286 -8.87 27.84 -9.18
CA THR A 286 -9.33 28.37 -10.46
C THR A 286 -10.88 28.40 -10.47
N PRO A 287 -11.51 29.53 -10.83
CA PRO A 287 -12.96 29.59 -10.95
C PRO A 287 -13.49 28.54 -11.94
N MET A 288 -14.56 27.81 -11.59
CA MET A 288 -15.12 26.78 -12.48
C MET A 288 -15.50 27.32 -13.86
N SER A 289 -15.96 28.58 -13.95
CA SER A 289 -16.29 29.22 -15.22
C SER A 289 -15.10 29.28 -16.18
N LEU A 290 -13.88 29.43 -15.67
CA LEU A 290 -12.67 29.43 -16.48
C LEU A 290 -12.21 28.01 -16.86
N LEU A 291 -12.49 27.01 -16.02
CA LEU A 291 -12.22 25.61 -16.38
C LEU A 291 -13.22 25.11 -17.43
N TYR A 292 -14.49 25.48 -17.31
CA TYR A 292 -15.55 25.13 -18.26
C TYR A 292 -15.38 25.79 -19.63
N SER A 293 -14.66 26.91 -19.74
CA SER A 293 -14.39 27.51 -21.04
C SER A 293 -13.30 26.78 -21.83
N GLN A 294 -12.65 25.78 -21.24
CA GLN A 294 -11.47 25.10 -21.82
C GLN A 294 -11.58 23.58 -21.77
N LEU A 295 -12.35 23.03 -20.85
CA LEU A 295 -12.55 21.61 -20.66
C LEU A 295 -14.05 21.32 -20.58
N GLU A 296 -14.41 20.12 -21.04
CA GLU A 296 -15.74 19.56 -20.80
C GLU A 296 -16.09 19.63 -19.30
N PRO A 297 -17.35 19.94 -18.92
CA PRO A 297 -17.72 20.17 -17.53
C PRO A 297 -17.31 19.04 -16.57
N THR A 298 -17.49 17.79 -16.98
CA THR A 298 -17.11 16.61 -16.20
C THR A 298 -15.59 16.53 -15.97
N LYS A 299 -14.79 16.84 -16.99
CA LYS A 299 -13.33 16.84 -16.93
C LYS A 299 -12.81 18.02 -16.10
N ALA A 300 -13.43 19.20 -16.23
CA ALA A 300 -13.12 20.36 -15.41
C ALA A 300 -13.36 20.08 -13.92
N GLU A 301 -14.51 19.50 -13.57
CA GLU A 301 -14.80 19.10 -12.20
C GLU A 301 -13.81 18.05 -11.68
N HIS A 302 -13.53 17.01 -12.46
CA HIS A 302 -12.59 15.96 -12.08
C HIS A 302 -11.20 16.52 -11.76
N VAL A 303 -10.67 17.40 -12.62
CA VAL A 303 -9.35 18.01 -12.42
C VAL A 303 -9.34 18.94 -11.20
N ALA A 304 -10.38 19.74 -11.01
CA ALA A 304 -10.50 20.60 -9.84
C ALA A 304 -10.56 19.79 -8.54
N LYS A 305 -11.31 18.69 -8.53
CA LYS A 305 -11.42 17.78 -7.39
C LYS A 305 -10.11 17.06 -7.10
N ASP A 306 -9.44 16.49 -8.11
CA ASP A 306 -8.13 15.83 -7.95
C ASP A 306 -7.07 16.80 -7.41
N ALA A 307 -6.99 18.02 -7.95
CA ALA A 307 -6.08 19.04 -7.43
C ALA A 307 -6.39 19.44 -5.98
N THR A 308 -7.68 19.55 -5.63
CA THR A 308 -8.12 19.87 -4.25
C THR A 308 -7.78 18.74 -3.28
N GLY A 309 -8.02 17.48 -3.65
CA GLY A 309 -7.67 16.32 -2.83
C GLY A 309 -6.16 16.25 -2.54
N ARG A 310 -5.33 16.43 -3.58
CA ARG A 310 -3.85 16.49 -3.44
C ARG A 310 -3.39 17.65 -2.57
N LEU A 311 -4.04 18.81 -2.67
CA LEU A 311 -3.77 19.96 -1.82
C LEU A 311 -4.07 19.64 -0.35
N CYS A 312 -5.23 19.07 -0.05
CA CYS A 312 -5.59 18.71 1.32
C CYS A 312 -4.67 17.63 1.90
N GLU A 313 -4.27 16.64 1.10
CA GLU A 313 -3.29 15.63 1.51
C GLU A 313 -1.90 16.22 1.76
N LEU A 314 -1.46 17.18 0.94
CA LEU A 314 -0.22 17.90 1.17
C LEU A 314 -0.27 18.69 2.50
N ILE A 315 -1.37 19.39 2.77
CA ILE A 315 -1.60 20.09 4.04
C ILE A 315 -1.54 19.13 5.22
N ARG A 316 -2.06 17.90 5.08
CA ARG A 316 -1.98 16.87 6.13
C ARG A 316 -0.54 16.56 6.51
N VAL A 317 0.34 16.45 5.50
CA VAL A 317 1.75 16.12 5.67
C VAL A 317 2.56 17.32 6.21
N THR A 318 2.28 18.54 5.77
CA THR A 318 3.08 19.73 6.13
C THR A 318 2.59 20.44 7.39
N ASP A 319 1.27 20.57 7.55
CA ASP A 319 0.65 21.46 8.52
C ASP A 319 -0.16 20.71 9.60
N GLY A 320 -0.38 19.41 9.39
CA GLY A 320 -1.05 18.52 10.32
C GLY A 320 -2.55 18.34 10.06
N TRP A 321 -3.13 17.37 10.77
CA TRP A 321 -4.46 16.85 10.47
C TRP A 321 -5.59 17.88 10.60
N TYR A 322 -5.54 18.79 11.58
CA TYR A 322 -6.61 19.78 11.80
C TYR A 322 -6.80 20.72 10.59
N ARG A 323 -5.70 21.13 9.95
CA ARG A 323 -5.79 21.98 8.75
C ARG A 323 -6.26 21.21 7.53
N ALA A 324 -5.88 19.93 7.41
CA ALA A 324 -6.35 19.05 6.35
C ALA A 324 -7.86 18.76 6.48
N ASP A 325 -8.37 18.57 7.69
CA ASP A 325 -9.80 18.38 7.95
C ASP A 325 -10.59 19.61 7.52
N ARG A 326 -10.10 20.82 7.87
CA ARG A 326 -10.69 22.06 7.38
C ARG A 326 -10.68 22.16 5.86
N CYS A 327 -9.57 21.82 5.20
CA CYS A 327 -9.47 21.80 3.74
C CYS A 327 -10.50 20.87 3.10
N LEU A 328 -10.65 19.65 3.64
CA LEU A 328 -11.65 18.69 3.17
C LEU A 328 -13.08 19.14 3.47
N ASN A 329 -13.32 19.80 4.60
CA ASN A 329 -14.62 20.37 4.92
C ASN A 329 -15.01 21.50 3.94
N GLU A 330 -14.09 22.41 3.63
CA GLU A 330 -14.29 23.45 2.61
C GLU A 330 -14.51 22.84 1.20
N ALA A 331 -13.81 21.73 0.88
CA ALA A 331 -14.02 21.00 -0.36
C ALA A 331 -15.41 20.35 -0.42
N LEU A 332 -15.89 19.77 0.68
CA LEU A 332 -17.23 19.17 0.80
C LEU A 332 -18.35 20.21 0.82
N GLU A 333 -18.10 21.44 1.28
CA GLU A 333 -19.05 22.56 1.11
C GLU A 333 -19.26 22.91 -0.37
N ARG A 334 -18.21 22.79 -1.19
CA ARG A 334 -18.26 23.00 -2.64
C ARG A 334 -18.81 21.80 -3.40
N TRP A 335 -18.47 20.58 -2.96
CA TRP A 335 -18.87 19.32 -3.58
C TRP A 335 -19.40 18.32 -2.52
N PRO A 336 -20.66 18.49 -2.06
CA PRO A 336 -21.22 17.68 -0.98
C PRO A 336 -21.43 16.20 -1.30
N ASP A 337 -21.47 15.85 -2.59
CA ASP A 337 -21.68 14.49 -3.07
C ASP A 337 -20.40 13.87 -3.67
N GLU A 338 -19.22 14.41 -3.34
CA GLU A 338 -17.94 13.84 -3.79
C GLU A 338 -17.50 12.70 -2.85
N PRO A 339 -17.63 11.42 -3.26
CA PRO A 339 -17.38 10.31 -2.35
C PRO A 339 -15.92 10.18 -1.93
N VAL A 340 -14.96 10.63 -2.75
CA VAL A 340 -13.53 10.57 -2.43
C VAL A 340 -13.20 11.48 -1.26
N PHE A 341 -13.76 12.70 -1.21
CA PHE A 341 -13.51 13.62 -0.09
C PHE A 341 -14.10 13.13 1.22
N HIS A 342 -15.28 12.52 1.19
CA HIS A 342 -15.84 11.83 2.36
C HIS A 342 -14.90 10.70 2.82
N SER A 343 -14.40 9.86 1.91
CA SER A 343 -13.46 8.79 2.26
C SER A 343 -12.14 9.32 2.84
N ASP A 344 -11.55 10.35 2.23
CA ASP A 344 -10.30 10.96 2.67
C ASP A 344 -10.43 11.64 4.03
N ARG A 345 -11.56 12.33 4.27
CA ARG A 345 -11.87 12.92 5.57
C ARG A 345 -12.10 11.83 6.63
N GLY A 346 -12.82 10.77 6.28
CA GLY A 346 -12.96 9.59 7.13
C GLY A 346 -11.60 9.01 7.54
N ASN A 347 -10.68 8.84 6.58
CA ASN A 347 -9.31 8.37 6.84
C ASN A 347 -8.55 9.28 7.80
N LEU A 348 -8.69 10.59 7.62
CA LEU A 348 -8.06 11.58 8.49
C LEU A 348 -8.60 11.50 9.93
N LEU A 349 -9.91 11.41 10.09
CA LEU A 349 -10.60 11.32 11.38
C LEU A 349 -10.29 10.00 12.09
N ALA A 350 -10.30 8.88 11.37
CA ALA A 350 -9.95 7.57 11.91
C ALA A 350 -8.50 7.53 12.43
N ASN A 351 -7.56 8.11 11.68
CA ASN A 351 -6.16 8.26 12.10
C ASN A 351 -6.01 9.17 13.34
N ALA A 352 -6.90 10.15 13.50
CA ALA A 352 -6.97 11.01 14.69
C ALA A 352 -7.72 10.34 15.87
N GLY A 353 -8.21 9.10 15.72
CA GLY A 353 -8.97 8.37 16.72
C GLY A 353 -10.44 8.80 16.85
N GLN A 354 -10.96 9.62 15.93
CA GLN A 354 -12.35 10.06 15.89
C GLN A 354 -13.22 9.07 15.10
N PHE A 355 -13.31 7.83 15.59
CA PHE A 355 -13.94 6.73 14.85
C PHE A 355 -15.44 6.93 14.60
N GLU A 356 -16.18 7.54 15.52
CA GLU A 356 -17.63 7.79 15.35
C GLU A 356 -17.90 8.77 14.19
N THR A 357 -17.13 9.86 14.10
CA THR A 357 -17.25 10.82 13.00
C THR A 357 -16.74 10.23 11.69
N ALA A 358 -15.64 9.47 11.74
CA ALA A 358 -15.12 8.75 10.56
C ALA A 358 -16.15 7.78 9.99
N LEU A 359 -16.90 7.07 10.84
CA LEU A 359 -17.95 6.15 10.42
C LEU A 359 -19.02 6.84 9.57
N ASN A 360 -19.45 8.04 9.96
CA ASN A 360 -20.44 8.82 9.21
C ASN A 360 -19.91 9.24 7.83
N GLU A 361 -18.64 9.64 7.76
CA GLU A 361 -17.98 10.01 6.49
C GLU A 361 -17.86 8.79 5.56
N TYR A 362 -17.44 7.63 6.07
CA TYR A 362 -17.37 6.40 5.29
C TYR A 362 -18.74 5.89 4.86
N GLN A 363 -19.75 6.01 5.73
CA GLN A 363 -21.14 5.70 5.40
C GLN A 363 -21.62 6.54 4.22
N ARG A 364 -21.39 7.86 4.26
CA ARG A 364 -21.75 8.76 3.16
C ARG A 364 -21.00 8.42 1.87
N SER A 365 -19.70 8.14 1.95
CA SER A 365 -18.89 7.70 0.82
C SER A 365 -19.40 6.40 0.19
N SER A 366 -19.82 5.44 1.03
CA SER A 366 -20.41 4.17 0.61
C SER A 366 -21.77 4.35 -0.06
N GLU A 367 -22.64 5.21 0.49
CA GLU A 367 -23.96 5.54 -0.10
C GLU A 367 -23.84 6.18 -1.49
N LEU A 368 -22.77 6.95 -1.70
CA LEU A 368 -22.42 7.57 -2.98
C LEU A 368 -21.72 6.60 -3.95
N GLY A 369 -21.55 5.32 -3.58
CA GLY A 369 -21.10 4.26 -4.47
C GLY A 369 -19.58 4.03 -4.56
N LEU A 370 -18.77 4.66 -3.69
CA LEU A 370 -17.33 4.43 -3.69
C LEU A 370 -16.95 3.19 -2.88
N LEU A 371 -16.46 2.15 -3.56
CA LEU A 371 -15.97 0.91 -2.94
C LEU A 371 -14.95 1.16 -1.84
N ALA A 372 -14.01 2.08 -2.04
CA ALA A 372 -13.02 2.42 -1.01
C ALA A 372 -13.69 2.93 0.28
N GLY A 373 -14.77 3.72 0.15
CA GLY A 373 -15.59 4.16 1.29
C GLY A 373 -16.26 2.98 2.00
N THR A 374 -16.84 2.04 1.25
CA THR A 374 -17.45 0.82 1.81
C THR A 374 -16.43 -0.08 2.53
N LEU A 375 -15.23 -0.26 1.98
CA LEU A 375 -14.19 -1.06 2.62
C LEU A 375 -13.67 -0.38 3.89
N ASN A 376 -13.45 0.94 3.87
CA ASN A 376 -13.05 1.70 5.04
C ASN A 376 -14.14 1.69 6.14
N LEU A 377 -15.42 1.71 5.74
CA LEU A 377 -16.55 1.52 6.65
C LEU A 377 -16.49 0.15 7.33
N ALA A 378 -16.30 -0.93 6.57
CA ALA A 378 -16.19 -2.30 7.09
C ALA A 378 -15.02 -2.45 8.08
N GLU A 379 -13.84 -1.93 7.74
CA GLU A 379 -12.65 -1.95 8.59
C GLU A 379 -12.87 -1.14 9.88
N THR A 380 -13.55 0.00 9.80
CA THR A 380 -13.86 0.85 10.97
C THR A 380 -14.90 0.20 11.89
N LEU A 381 -15.91 -0.46 11.33
CA LEU A 381 -16.89 -1.26 12.09
C LEU A 381 -16.18 -2.38 12.86
N GLU A 382 -15.27 -3.11 12.21
CA GLU A 382 -14.45 -4.11 12.90
C GLU A 382 -13.64 -3.48 14.04
N ALA A 383 -12.94 -2.37 13.80
CA ALA A 383 -12.14 -1.70 14.81
C ALA A 383 -12.96 -1.22 16.03
N LEU A 384 -14.23 -0.87 15.81
CA LEU A 384 -15.19 -0.49 16.85
C LEU A 384 -15.86 -1.69 17.56
N GLY A 385 -15.63 -2.91 17.09
CA GLY A 385 -16.23 -4.13 17.66
C GLY A 385 -17.63 -4.47 17.09
N GLU A 386 -18.06 -3.80 16.03
CA GLU A 386 -19.30 -4.07 15.29
C GLU A 386 -19.07 -5.18 14.25
N THR A 387 -18.62 -6.33 14.75
CA THR A 387 -18.04 -7.43 13.97
C THR A 387 -19.00 -7.98 12.91
N GLN A 388 -20.26 -8.22 13.27
CA GLN A 388 -21.25 -8.77 12.34
C GLN A 388 -21.57 -7.79 11.21
N LYS A 389 -21.74 -6.50 11.53
CA LYS A 389 -21.99 -5.45 10.52
C LYS A 389 -20.86 -5.34 9.51
N SER A 390 -19.60 -5.53 9.96
CA SER A 390 -18.43 -5.57 9.07
C SER A 390 -18.50 -6.76 8.09
N ILE A 391 -18.83 -7.95 8.59
CA ILE A 391 -18.98 -9.17 7.77
C ILE A 391 -20.12 -9.01 6.76
N ASP A 392 -21.29 -8.54 7.22
CA ASP A 392 -22.46 -8.31 6.37
C ASP A 392 -22.15 -7.34 5.22
N LEU A 393 -21.34 -6.31 5.50
CA LEU A 393 -20.92 -5.35 4.49
C LEU A 393 -19.97 -5.97 3.46
N TYR A 394 -19.03 -6.83 3.88
CA TYR A 394 -18.21 -7.58 2.94
C TYR A 394 -19.05 -8.54 2.08
N ASP A 395 -20.04 -9.21 2.66
CA ASP A 395 -20.96 -10.08 1.93
C ASP A 395 -21.81 -9.30 0.92
N GLN A 396 -22.30 -8.12 1.30
CA GLN A 396 -23.01 -7.23 0.38
C GLN A 396 -22.13 -6.85 -0.82
N VAL A 397 -20.87 -6.49 -0.58
CA VAL A 397 -19.93 -6.13 -1.66
C VAL A 397 -19.68 -7.34 -2.58
N LEU A 398 -19.41 -8.51 -2.01
CA LEU A 398 -19.11 -9.74 -2.76
C LEU A 398 -20.32 -10.28 -3.54
N GLY A 399 -21.55 -9.95 -3.12
CA GLY A 399 -22.80 -10.38 -3.74
C GLY A 399 -23.42 -9.39 -4.75
N SER A 400 -22.79 -8.24 -5.01
CA SER A 400 -23.35 -7.24 -5.94
C SER A 400 -23.04 -7.54 -7.42
N GLU A 401 -24.03 -7.38 -8.31
CA GLU A 401 -23.91 -7.64 -9.78
C GLU A 401 -22.82 -6.80 -10.48
N ILE A 402 -22.40 -5.69 -9.85
CA ILE A 402 -21.33 -4.80 -10.34
C ILE A 402 -19.95 -5.49 -10.33
N PHE A 403 -19.80 -6.63 -9.63
CA PHE A 403 -18.50 -7.26 -9.36
C PHE A 403 -18.10 -8.43 -10.26
N ASP A 404 -18.94 -8.85 -11.22
CA ASP A 404 -18.75 -10.12 -11.95
C ASP A 404 -17.66 -10.12 -13.03
N ARG A 405 -16.91 -9.02 -13.25
CA ARG A 405 -15.89 -9.00 -14.31
C ARG A 405 -14.47 -8.52 -13.99
N PHE A 406 -14.20 -7.56 -13.09
CA PHE A 406 -12.83 -6.96 -13.01
C PHE A 406 -12.41 -6.23 -11.70
N HIS A 407 -12.71 -6.73 -10.48
CA HIS A 407 -12.42 -5.95 -9.24
C HIS A 407 -12.07 -6.81 -8.00
N PRO A 408 -11.45 -6.24 -6.92
CA PRO A 408 -10.54 -6.92 -5.99
C PRO A 408 -11.16 -7.99 -5.07
N ARG A 409 -11.73 -9.06 -5.67
CA ARG A 409 -12.55 -10.08 -5.00
C ARG A 409 -11.73 -10.90 -4.01
N THR A 410 -10.53 -11.32 -4.40
CA THR A 410 -9.62 -12.10 -3.56
C THR A 410 -9.25 -11.30 -2.31
N ARG A 411 -8.92 -10.01 -2.47
CA ARG A 411 -8.63 -9.11 -1.34
C ARG A 411 -9.79 -9.09 -0.34
N ILE A 412 -11.02 -8.88 -0.82
CA ILE A 412 -12.20 -8.72 0.03
C ILE A 412 -12.52 -10.03 0.76
N MET A 413 -12.43 -11.17 0.07
CA MET A 413 -12.60 -12.49 0.68
C MET A 413 -11.60 -12.73 1.81
N VAL A 414 -10.32 -12.38 1.59
CA VAL A 414 -9.26 -12.51 2.61
C VAL A 414 -9.51 -11.58 3.81
N MET A 415 -9.95 -10.35 3.57
CA MET A 415 -10.30 -9.41 4.64
C MET A 415 -11.47 -9.96 5.47
N LYS A 416 -12.57 -10.35 4.82
CA LYS A 416 -13.75 -10.96 5.47
C LYS A 416 -13.40 -12.20 6.30
N ALA A 417 -12.62 -13.13 5.72
CA ALA A 417 -12.25 -14.39 6.36
C ALA A 417 -11.56 -14.18 7.71
N THR A 418 -10.85 -13.06 7.87
CA THR A 418 -10.01 -12.80 9.05
C THR A 418 -10.61 -11.83 10.09
N VAL A 419 -11.88 -11.43 9.90
CA VAL A 419 -12.61 -10.58 10.85
C VAL A 419 -12.86 -11.32 12.16
N LEU A 420 -12.53 -10.71 13.29
CA LEU A 420 -12.72 -11.28 14.63
C LEU A 420 -13.25 -10.22 15.61
N PRO A 421 -14.01 -10.63 16.65
CA PRO A 421 -14.54 -9.69 17.63
C PRO A 421 -13.43 -9.00 18.44
N ARG A 422 -13.54 -7.67 18.59
CA ARG A 422 -12.62 -6.85 19.40
C ARG A 422 -12.97 -6.86 20.89
N VAL A 423 -14.25 -6.87 21.21
CA VAL A 423 -14.77 -7.20 22.55
C VAL A 423 -15.32 -8.60 22.47
N LEU A 424 -14.86 -9.48 23.35
CA LEU A 424 -15.25 -10.89 23.30
C LEU A 424 -16.78 -11.05 23.52
N PRO A 425 -17.44 -11.91 22.71
CA PRO A 425 -18.85 -12.23 22.85
C PRO A 425 -19.23 -12.76 24.25
N SER A 426 -20.54 -12.95 24.46
CA SER A 426 -21.12 -13.29 25.76
C SER A 426 -20.87 -14.73 26.20
N SER A 427 -20.57 -15.61 25.25
CA SER A 427 -20.38 -17.03 25.52
C SER A 427 -19.23 -17.63 24.71
N GLN A 428 -18.68 -18.73 25.22
CA GLN A 428 -17.68 -19.52 24.51
C GLN A 428 -18.23 -20.04 23.16
N LYS A 429 -19.52 -20.43 23.10
CA LYS A 429 -20.16 -20.87 21.86
C LYS A 429 -20.13 -19.79 20.76
N GLU A 430 -20.36 -18.52 21.13
CA GLU A 430 -20.25 -17.41 20.18
C GLU A 430 -18.80 -17.19 19.75
N ILE A 431 -17.84 -17.25 20.68
CA ILE A 431 -16.41 -17.17 20.36
C ILE A 431 -16.01 -18.27 19.36
N ASP A 432 -16.43 -19.51 19.62
CA ASP A 432 -16.14 -20.67 18.77
C ASP A 432 -16.78 -20.50 17.39
N ALA A 433 -18.02 -20.00 17.28
CA ALA A 433 -18.65 -19.72 15.98
C ALA A 433 -17.87 -18.71 15.11
N TYR A 434 -17.23 -17.69 15.71
CA TYR A 434 -16.34 -16.77 14.98
C TYR A 434 -15.06 -17.46 14.52
N ARG A 435 -14.52 -18.39 15.32
CA ARG A 435 -13.32 -19.16 14.99
C ARG A 435 -13.58 -20.17 13.88
N ASP A 436 -14.67 -20.92 13.98
CA ASP A 436 -15.08 -21.91 12.98
C ASP A 436 -15.33 -21.25 11.62
N ARG A 437 -15.91 -20.04 11.60
CA ARG A 437 -16.04 -19.25 10.36
C ARG A 437 -14.68 -18.86 9.81
N PHE A 438 -13.80 -18.31 10.66
CA PHE A 438 -12.45 -17.90 10.25
C PHE A 438 -11.71 -19.06 9.59
N GLU A 439 -11.68 -20.21 10.27
CA GLU A 439 -11.01 -21.43 9.82
C GLU A 439 -11.59 -21.91 8.48
N ARG A 440 -12.91 -22.11 8.41
CA ARG A 440 -13.60 -22.54 7.20
C ARG A 440 -13.35 -21.61 6.01
N GLU A 441 -13.38 -20.29 6.21
CA GLU A 441 -13.16 -19.33 5.12
C GLU A 441 -11.69 -19.28 4.67
N VAL A 442 -10.74 -19.36 5.60
CA VAL A 442 -9.30 -19.44 5.28
C VAL A 442 -8.98 -20.75 4.54
N GLU A 443 -9.52 -21.87 4.99
CA GLU A 443 -9.37 -23.16 4.32
C GLU A 443 -10.01 -23.15 2.93
N ALA A 444 -11.21 -22.59 2.78
CA ALA A 444 -11.85 -22.47 1.48
C ALA A 444 -10.99 -21.66 0.49
N LEU A 445 -10.32 -20.61 0.96
CA LEU A 445 -9.37 -19.83 0.16
C LEU A 445 -8.12 -20.65 -0.21
N LEU A 446 -7.56 -21.40 0.75
CA LEU A 446 -6.41 -22.28 0.51
C LEU A 446 -6.71 -23.38 -0.52
N HIS A 447 -7.88 -24.02 -0.44
CA HIS A 447 -8.28 -25.07 -1.37
C HIS A 447 -8.51 -24.55 -2.80
N ASN A 448 -8.84 -23.27 -2.95
CA ASN A 448 -9.19 -22.67 -4.24
C ASN A 448 -8.13 -21.69 -4.78
N LEU A 449 -6.88 -21.75 -4.28
CA LEU A 449 -5.79 -20.82 -4.64
C LEU A 449 -5.57 -20.62 -6.15
N ASP A 450 -5.78 -21.64 -6.98
CA ASP A 450 -5.60 -21.57 -8.43
C ASP A 450 -6.66 -20.73 -9.13
N SER A 451 -7.81 -20.50 -8.47
CA SER A 451 -8.90 -19.66 -8.97
C SER A 451 -8.82 -18.20 -8.49
N LEU A 452 -7.90 -17.89 -7.58
CA LEU A 452 -7.78 -16.57 -6.96
C LEU A 452 -6.86 -15.64 -7.77
N GLU A 453 -7.28 -14.38 -7.91
CA GLU A 453 -6.46 -13.32 -8.50
C GLU A 453 -5.44 -12.79 -7.47
N THR A 454 -4.21 -13.30 -7.55
CA THR A 454 -3.16 -13.05 -6.53
C THR A 454 -2.57 -11.64 -6.56
N THR A 455 -2.74 -10.90 -7.66
CA THR A 455 -2.26 -9.50 -7.84
C THR A 455 -3.02 -8.49 -6.96
N GLU A 456 -4.19 -8.86 -6.42
CA GLU A 456 -5.04 -7.99 -5.62
C GLU A 456 -4.58 -7.87 -4.15
N VAL A 457 -3.84 -8.86 -3.65
CA VAL A 457 -3.43 -8.93 -2.24
C VAL A 457 -2.04 -8.31 -2.10
N ASP A 458 -1.98 -7.05 -1.66
CA ASP A 458 -0.73 -6.34 -1.31
C ASP A 458 -0.77 -5.84 0.14
N PRO A 459 -0.03 -6.46 1.07
CA PRO A 459 0.01 -6.03 2.46
C PRO A 459 0.64 -4.65 2.65
N ASN A 460 1.29 -4.03 1.65
CA ASN A 460 1.68 -2.62 1.75
C ASN A 460 0.50 -1.66 1.51
N ARG A 461 -0.55 -2.10 0.82
CA ARG A 461 -1.68 -1.26 0.39
C ARG A 461 -3.00 -1.54 1.11
N ILE A 462 -3.15 -2.73 1.70
CA ILE A 462 -4.44 -3.18 2.25
C ILE A 462 -4.29 -3.54 3.72
N SER A 463 -5.24 -3.24 4.58
CA SER A 463 -5.21 -3.69 5.98
C SER A 463 -5.53 -5.19 6.05
N LEU A 464 -4.53 -6.01 6.36
CA LEU A 464 -4.72 -7.45 6.61
C LEU A 464 -4.54 -7.71 8.10
N SER A 465 -5.39 -8.59 8.62
CA SER A 465 -5.37 -9.02 10.02
C SER A 465 -4.12 -9.83 10.33
N THR A 466 -3.60 -9.69 11.55
CA THR A 466 -2.63 -10.62 12.15
C THR A 466 -3.31 -11.62 13.08
N ALA A 467 -4.65 -11.55 13.19
CA ALA A 467 -5.47 -12.31 14.13
C ALA A 467 -4.98 -12.22 15.59
N ILE A 468 -4.48 -11.06 16.01
CA ILE A 468 -3.95 -10.83 17.38
C ILE A 468 -5.01 -10.99 18.47
N THR A 469 -6.29 -10.83 18.14
CA THR A 469 -7.40 -10.98 19.10
C THR A 469 -7.59 -12.43 19.56
N LEU A 470 -7.16 -13.42 18.76
CA LEU A 470 -7.27 -14.84 19.12
C LEU A 470 -6.58 -15.20 20.43
N THR A 471 -5.54 -14.45 20.82
CA THR A 471 -4.82 -14.66 22.08
C THR A 471 -5.74 -14.49 23.30
N ALA A 472 -6.83 -13.73 23.18
CA ALA A 472 -7.82 -13.56 24.25
C ALA A 472 -8.95 -14.60 24.23
N HIS A 473 -9.04 -15.46 23.20
CA HIS A 473 -10.17 -16.40 23.01
C HIS A 473 -10.07 -17.65 23.91
N ASN A 474 -8.95 -17.84 24.63
CA ASN A 474 -8.71 -19.01 25.48
C ASN A 474 -8.88 -20.36 24.73
N ARG A 475 -8.21 -20.47 23.59
CA ARG A 475 -8.15 -21.67 22.75
C ARG A 475 -6.74 -21.84 22.20
N ASN A 476 -6.39 -23.07 21.85
CA ASN A 476 -5.18 -23.32 21.07
C ASN A 476 -5.36 -22.69 19.67
N ASN A 477 -4.39 -21.89 19.24
CA ASN A 477 -4.43 -21.16 17.98
C ASN A 477 -3.50 -21.74 16.90
N ARG A 478 -2.78 -22.84 17.21
CA ARG A 478 -1.79 -23.47 16.32
C ARG A 478 -2.28 -23.67 14.90
N GLU A 479 -3.35 -24.42 14.73
CA GLU A 479 -3.86 -24.85 13.42
C GLU A 479 -4.38 -23.65 12.61
N LEU A 480 -5.27 -22.87 13.23
CA LEU A 480 -5.88 -21.69 12.61
C LEU A 480 -4.83 -20.63 12.21
N LYS A 481 -3.83 -20.35 13.07
CA LYS A 481 -2.73 -19.42 12.75
C LYS A 481 -1.83 -19.98 11.65
N ALA A 482 -1.54 -21.28 11.65
CA ALA A 482 -0.74 -21.92 10.60
C ALA A 482 -1.46 -21.88 9.24
N ALA A 483 -2.78 -22.13 9.21
CA ALA A 483 -3.59 -22.00 8.01
C ALA A 483 -3.58 -20.55 7.46
N MET A 484 -3.76 -19.55 8.33
CA MET A 484 -3.68 -18.13 7.94
C MET A 484 -2.29 -17.77 7.41
N GLY A 485 -1.22 -18.18 8.10
CA GLY A 485 0.15 -17.93 7.68
C GLY A 485 0.47 -18.58 6.33
N GLN A 486 0.00 -19.81 6.11
CA GLN A 486 0.13 -20.50 4.84
C GLN A 486 -0.64 -19.79 3.71
N LEU A 487 -1.87 -19.34 3.96
CA LEU A 487 -2.65 -18.59 2.98
C LEU A 487 -1.92 -17.33 2.54
N TYR A 488 -1.47 -16.53 3.51
CA TYR A 488 -0.71 -15.32 3.21
C TYR A 488 0.61 -15.62 2.49
N TRP A 489 1.35 -16.65 2.91
CA TRP A 489 2.58 -17.05 2.24
C TRP A 489 2.34 -17.41 0.78
N GLN A 490 1.32 -18.24 0.48
CA GLN A 490 0.98 -18.67 -0.88
C GLN A 490 0.56 -17.50 -1.78
N LEU A 491 -0.30 -16.61 -1.28
CA LEU A 491 -0.75 -15.43 -2.02
C LEU A 491 0.41 -14.51 -2.40
N LEU A 492 1.33 -14.27 -1.45
CA LEU A 492 2.49 -13.41 -1.69
C LEU A 492 3.57 -14.08 -2.55
N TYR A 493 3.77 -15.39 -2.39
CA TYR A 493 4.71 -16.16 -3.20
C TYR A 493 4.28 -16.20 -4.67
N ARG A 494 3.00 -16.46 -4.95
CA ARG A 494 2.45 -16.46 -6.32
C ARG A 494 2.51 -15.10 -7.00
N ARG A 495 2.33 -14.02 -6.23
CA ARG A 495 2.59 -12.65 -6.66
C ARG A 495 4.08 -12.33 -6.88
N GLN A 496 4.96 -13.29 -6.58
CA GLN A 496 6.41 -13.15 -6.56
C GLN A 496 6.93 -12.16 -5.52
N LEU A 497 6.08 -11.58 -4.65
CA LEU A 497 6.55 -10.67 -3.60
C LEU A 497 7.63 -11.33 -2.77
N MET A 498 7.55 -12.63 -2.52
CA MET A 498 8.49 -13.37 -1.68
C MET A 498 9.82 -13.74 -2.36
N LEU A 499 9.94 -13.61 -3.69
CA LEU A 499 11.07 -14.08 -4.48
C LEU A 499 12.22 -13.07 -4.59
N GLU A 500 13.42 -13.57 -4.89
CA GLU A 500 14.64 -12.76 -4.99
C GLU A 500 14.62 -11.72 -6.11
N ASP A 501 13.97 -12.05 -7.24
CA ASP A 501 13.90 -11.24 -8.47
C ASP A 501 12.73 -10.25 -8.49
N TYR A 502 11.95 -10.16 -7.41
CA TYR A 502 10.88 -9.17 -7.31
C TYR A 502 11.44 -7.78 -7.01
N VAL A 503 12.22 -7.25 -7.95
CA VAL A 503 12.37 -5.81 -8.13
C VAL A 503 11.08 -5.37 -8.79
N ALA A 504 10.18 -4.79 -8.00
CA ALA A 504 8.81 -4.43 -8.37
C ALA A 504 8.67 -4.02 -9.85
N SER A 505 8.17 -4.93 -10.68
CA SER A 505 7.75 -4.66 -12.07
C SER A 505 6.42 -3.91 -12.14
N TYR A 506 5.79 -3.63 -10.99
CA TYR A 506 4.66 -2.71 -10.88
C TYR A 506 5.09 -1.45 -10.15
N GLY A 507 5.17 -0.35 -10.92
CA GLY A 507 5.52 0.98 -10.46
C GLY A 507 4.80 1.36 -9.17
N ILE A 508 5.58 1.46 -8.09
CA ILE A 508 5.23 2.27 -6.94
C ILE A 508 6.27 3.38 -6.88
N ILE A 509 5.78 4.60 -7.08
CA ILE A 509 6.45 5.86 -6.82
C ILE A 509 7.16 5.74 -5.46
N PRO A 510 8.48 6.02 -5.35
CA PRO A 510 9.08 6.19 -4.05
C PRO A 510 8.37 7.37 -3.38
N LEU A 511 7.53 7.10 -2.37
CA LEU A 511 6.99 8.20 -1.58
C LEU A 511 8.16 8.91 -0.85
N PRO A 512 8.13 10.25 -0.83
CA PRO A 512 9.20 11.08 -0.31
C PRO A 512 9.28 10.96 1.22
N TYR A 513 10.51 11.10 1.72
CA TYR A 513 10.86 11.20 3.14
C TYR A 513 10.97 9.87 3.90
N THR A 514 12.15 9.28 3.84
CA THR A 514 12.83 8.97 5.10
C THR A 514 13.92 10.02 5.28
N GLN A 515 13.99 10.59 6.49
CA GLN A 515 15.24 11.11 7.05
C GLN A 515 16.39 10.33 6.44
N GLN A 516 17.43 10.99 5.91
CA GLN A 516 18.66 10.33 5.46
C GLN A 516 18.85 9.03 6.23
N ILE A 517 18.43 7.90 5.63
CA ILE A 517 18.86 6.60 6.10
C ILE A 517 20.30 6.70 5.67
N GLU A 518 21.16 7.12 6.60
CA GLU A 518 22.59 7.10 6.37
C GLU A 518 22.85 5.76 5.70
N ASP A 519 23.45 5.78 4.51
CA ASP A 519 24.03 4.58 3.94
C ASP A 519 25.05 4.14 4.98
N VAL A 520 24.61 3.34 5.96
CA VAL A 520 25.45 2.73 6.97
C VAL A 520 26.27 1.75 6.16
N LYS A 521 27.41 2.24 5.67
CA LYS A 521 28.37 1.42 4.97
C LYS A 521 28.71 0.27 5.91
N ARG A 522 28.43 -0.93 5.43
CA ARG A 522 28.85 -2.20 6.01
C ARG A 522 30.29 -2.06 6.53
N PRO A 523 30.56 -2.27 7.82
CA PRO A 523 31.93 -2.34 8.31
C PRO A 523 32.68 -3.47 7.59
N GLU A 524 33.92 -3.23 7.18
CA GLU A 524 34.76 -4.29 6.59
C GLU A 524 35.00 -5.41 7.62
N ILE A 525 34.97 -6.66 7.14
CA ILE A 525 34.89 -7.89 7.95
C ILE A 525 36.12 -8.01 8.89
N GLY A 526 35.86 -7.92 10.21
CA GLY A 526 36.71 -8.47 11.27
C GLY A 526 36.36 -9.94 11.59
N PRO A 527 36.97 -10.58 12.62
CA PRO A 527 36.85 -12.02 12.88
C PRO A 527 35.38 -12.49 12.98
N GLN A 528 35.13 -13.73 12.53
CA GLN A 528 33.80 -14.32 12.28
C GLN A 528 32.95 -14.49 13.56
N ARG A 529 32.21 -13.44 13.92
CA ARG A 529 31.16 -13.46 14.95
C ARG A 529 29.85 -13.92 14.34
N LEU A 530 29.02 -14.60 15.13
CA LEU A 530 27.66 -14.96 14.73
C LEU A 530 26.81 -13.69 14.66
N ARG A 531 26.13 -13.46 13.54
CA ARG A 531 25.26 -12.29 13.33
C ARG A 531 23.85 -12.57 13.81
N VAL A 532 23.43 -11.81 14.81
CA VAL A 532 22.09 -11.90 15.40
C VAL A 532 21.34 -10.59 15.16
N GLY A 533 20.24 -10.66 14.40
CA GLY A 533 19.39 -9.51 14.10
C GLY A 533 18.08 -9.52 14.90
N PHE A 534 17.67 -8.38 15.45
CA PHE A 534 16.37 -8.19 16.09
C PHE A 534 15.46 -7.34 15.20
N VAL A 535 14.33 -7.88 14.75
CA VAL A 535 13.39 -7.19 13.84
C VAL A 535 12.14 -6.77 14.58
N SER A 536 11.89 -5.46 14.68
CA SER A 536 10.81 -4.96 15.53
C SER A 536 10.23 -3.63 15.09
N ARG A 537 8.89 -3.51 15.19
CA ARG A 537 8.15 -2.25 15.05
C ARG A 537 8.13 -1.45 16.34
N TYR A 538 8.42 -2.09 17.47
CA TYR A 538 8.16 -1.56 18.81
C TYR A 538 9.38 -1.51 19.75
N ILE A 539 10.58 -1.76 19.22
CA ILE A 539 11.81 -1.87 20.02
C ILE A 539 12.09 -0.67 20.94
N PHE A 540 11.65 0.55 20.58
CA PHE A 540 11.88 1.75 21.41
C PHE A 540 10.63 2.28 22.13
N ASN A 541 9.44 1.72 21.91
CA ASN A 541 8.18 2.33 22.37
C ASN A 541 7.09 1.35 22.86
N SER A 542 7.45 0.14 23.27
CA SER A 542 6.53 -0.80 23.92
C SER A 542 7.11 -1.45 25.18
N ALA A 543 6.31 -2.29 25.84
CA ALA A 543 6.79 -3.15 26.94
C ALA A 543 7.86 -4.14 26.45
N VAL A 544 7.61 -4.83 25.34
CA VAL A 544 8.55 -5.77 24.72
C VAL A 544 9.85 -5.06 24.33
N GLY A 545 9.72 -3.88 23.71
CA GLY A 545 10.87 -3.05 23.35
C GLY A 545 11.71 -2.65 24.55
N LEU A 546 11.09 -2.31 25.68
CA LEU A 546 11.81 -2.00 26.91
C LEU A 546 12.65 -3.19 27.41
N TYR A 547 12.08 -4.40 27.46
CA TYR A 547 12.81 -5.60 27.87
C TYR A 547 13.97 -5.91 26.93
N MET A 548 13.73 -5.84 25.63
CA MET A 548 14.77 -6.05 24.61
C MET A 548 15.85 -4.98 24.68
N SER A 549 15.48 -3.72 24.90
CA SER A 549 16.42 -2.60 24.93
C SER A 549 17.44 -2.66 26.08
N GLU A 550 17.06 -3.27 27.20
CA GLU A 550 17.96 -3.44 28.36
C GLU A 550 18.75 -4.76 28.29
N LEU A 551 18.20 -5.78 27.61
CA LEU A 551 18.83 -7.07 27.38
C LEU A 551 19.93 -7.02 26.30
N ILE A 552 19.64 -6.44 25.13
CA ILE A 552 20.54 -6.41 23.96
C ILE A 552 21.95 -5.86 24.26
N PRO A 553 22.12 -4.82 25.11
CA PRO A 553 23.44 -4.32 25.49
C PRO A 553 24.30 -5.31 26.28
N LYS A 554 23.73 -6.38 26.82
CA LYS A 554 24.40 -7.33 27.71
C LYS A 554 25.10 -8.48 26.99
N PHE A 555 24.75 -8.73 25.73
CA PHE A 555 25.33 -9.84 24.97
C PHE A 555 26.83 -9.64 24.69
N ASN A 556 27.56 -10.76 24.69
CA ASN A 556 28.99 -10.80 24.46
C ASN A 556 29.35 -10.39 23.03
N ARG A 557 29.89 -9.17 22.89
CA ARG A 557 30.28 -8.56 21.62
C ARG A 557 31.52 -9.17 20.97
N ASP A 558 32.30 -9.95 21.72
CA ASP A 558 33.43 -10.68 21.14
C ASP A 558 32.95 -11.93 20.38
N LYS A 559 31.76 -12.44 20.71
CA LYS A 559 31.14 -13.63 20.08
C LYS A 559 30.06 -13.29 19.06
N TYR A 560 29.23 -12.29 19.36
CA TYR A 560 28.03 -11.97 18.59
C TYR A 560 28.09 -10.57 18.00
N GLU A 561 27.79 -10.45 16.70
CA GLU A 561 27.52 -9.18 16.03
C GLU A 561 26.00 -8.91 16.12
N ILE A 562 25.57 -7.96 16.96
CA ILE A 562 24.13 -7.70 17.17
C ILE A 562 23.67 -6.50 16.35
N VAL A 563 22.65 -6.72 15.52
CA VAL A 563 22.02 -5.70 14.68
C VAL A 563 20.55 -5.52 15.08
N VAL A 564 20.09 -4.28 15.23
CA VAL A 564 18.68 -3.98 15.51
C VAL A 564 18.02 -3.33 14.30
N PHE A 565 17.03 -4.00 13.72
CA PHE A 565 16.20 -3.51 12.62
C PHE A 565 14.93 -2.85 13.16
N ALA A 566 14.96 -1.53 13.30
CA ALA A 566 13.86 -0.73 13.82
C ALA A 566 12.96 -0.23 12.68
N ILE A 567 11.83 -0.89 12.45
CA ILE A 567 10.88 -0.58 11.37
C ILE A 567 10.01 0.62 11.76
N GLY A 568 9.95 1.65 10.93
CA GLY A 568 9.12 2.84 11.10
C GLY A 568 9.38 3.64 12.39
N GLN A 569 10.57 3.53 12.97
CA GLN A 569 10.98 4.23 14.20
C GLN A 569 12.16 5.18 13.91
N SER A 570 12.23 6.28 14.67
CA SER A 570 13.26 7.31 14.49
C SER A 570 14.43 7.11 15.46
N LYS A 571 15.67 7.25 14.97
CA LYS A 571 16.88 7.32 15.82
C LYS A 571 16.88 8.52 16.79
N SER A 572 16.01 9.51 16.57
CA SER A 572 15.89 10.66 17.48
C SER A 572 15.29 10.30 18.85
N MET A 573 14.64 9.14 18.99
CA MET A 573 14.03 8.69 20.24
C MET A 573 15.10 8.46 21.31
N LYS A 574 14.79 8.83 22.57
CA LYS A 574 15.74 8.73 23.68
C LYS A 574 16.27 7.29 23.86
N VAL A 575 15.37 6.31 23.89
CA VAL A 575 15.73 4.89 24.02
C VAL A 575 16.61 4.43 22.85
N ALA A 576 16.32 4.89 21.62
CA ALA A 576 17.17 4.58 20.47
C ALA A 576 18.60 5.08 20.66
N LYS A 577 18.80 6.29 21.16
CA LYS A 577 20.14 6.83 21.46
C LYS A 577 20.86 6.07 22.58
N GLU A 578 20.13 5.61 23.59
CA GLU A 578 20.68 4.82 24.69
C GLU A 578 21.14 3.45 24.19
N ILE A 579 20.35 2.79 23.34
CA ILE A 579 20.74 1.52 22.69
C ILE A 579 21.90 1.77 21.71
N ASP A 580 21.87 2.82 20.89
CA ASP A 580 22.91 3.11 19.88
C ASP A 580 24.28 3.33 20.55
N ALA A 581 24.30 3.92 21.75
CA ALA A 581 25.52 4.12 22.52
C ALA A 581 26.18 2.82 23.03
N VAL A 582 25.46 1.70 23.02
CA VAL A 582 25.89 0.42 23.65
C VAL A 582 25.68 -0.79 22.73
N THR A 583 25.22 -0.59 21.50
CA THR A 583 25.03 -1.63 20.49
C THR A 583 25.87 -1.33 19.26
N GLU A 584 26.21 -2.37 18.50
CA GLU A 584 27.06 -2.18 17.32
C GLU A 584 26.37 -1.47 16.18
N THR A 585 25.09 -1.77 15.92
CA THR A 585 24.35 -1.13 14.82
C THR A 585 22.84 -1.14 15.02
N ILE A 586 22.25 0.06 14.93
CA ILE A 586 20.80 0.25 14.73
C ILE A 586 20.53 0.66 13.28
N VAL A 587 19.69 -0.11 12.60
CA VAL A 587 19.21 0.14 11.24
C VAL A 587 17.75 0.61 11.31
N ALA A 588 17.52 1.90 11.02
CA ALA A 588 16.18 2.43 10.89
C ALA A 588 15.64 2.12 9.49
N LEU A 589 14.47 1.46 9.43
CA LEU A 589 13.83 1.05 8.17
C LEU A 589 12.47 1.73 8.00
N PRO A 590 11.99 1.96 6.77
CA PRO A 590 10.62 2.43 6.53
C PRO A 590 9.60 1.33 6.87
N LYS A 591 8.30 1.63 6.73
CA LYS A 591 7.22 0.62 6.88
C LYS A 591 6.96 -0.19 5.60
N ASP A 592 7.59 0.15 4.49
CA ASP A 592 7.42 -0.60 3.24
C ASP A 592 8.12 -1.95 3.35
N MET A 593 7.33 -3.03 3.34
CA MET A 593 7.83 -4.41 3.50
C MET A 593 8.90 -4.77 2.47
N ARG A 594 8.81 -4.24 1.24
CA ARG A 594 9.76 -4.59 0.16
C ARG A 594 11.13 -4.03 0.48
N ILE A 595 11.17 -2.74 0.83
CA ILE A 595 12.42 -2.07 1.25
C ILE A 595 12.98 -2.73 2.51
N VAL A 596 12.13 -3.03 3.49
CA VAL A 596 12.54 -3.70 4.74
C VAL A 596 13.24 -5.03 4.43
N ARG A 597 12.63 -5.87 3.60
CA ARG A 597 13.18 -7.19 3.26
C ARG A 597 14.48 -7.11 2.49
N GLU A 598 14.55 -6.28 1.45
CA GLU A 598 15.78 -6.09 0.67
C GLU A 598 16.94 -5.63 1.57
N LYS A 599 16.66 -4.68 2.47
CA LYS A 599 17.67 -4.17 3.40
C LYS A 599 18.11 -5.26 4.37
N ILE A 600 17.20 -6.00 5.00
CA ILE A 600 17.58 -7.10 5.93
C ILE A 600 18.36 -8.19 5.19
N ARG A 601 17.95 -8.60 3.98
CA ARG A 601 18.67 -9.63 3.18
C ARG A 601 20.11 -9.20 2.88
N ALA A 602 20.34 -7.92 2.58
CA ALA A 602 21.66 -7.39 2.30
C ALA A 602 22.64 -7.51 3.49
N TRP A 603 22.12 -7.61 4.71
CA TRP A 603 22.91 -7.80 5.93
C TRP A 603 23.41 -9.24 6.11
N LYS A 604 22.81 -10.24 5.45
CA LYS A 604 23.17 -11.67 5.56
C LYS A 604 23.29 -12.09 7.02
N MET A 605 22.17 -12.00 7.73
CA MET A 605 22.05 -12.40 9.13
C MET A 605 22.12 -13.92 9.25
N ASP A 606 22.73 -14.42 10.32
CA ASP A 606 22.77 -15.86 10.62
C ASP A 606 21.53 -16.26 11.43
N VAL A 607 21.15 -15.41 12.39
CA VAL A 607 19.97 -15.56 13.24
C VAL A 607 19.11 -14.30 13.17
N LEU A 608 17.80 -14.45 12.99
CA LEU A 608 16.82 -13.38 13.13
C LEU A 608 15.82 -13.66 14.24
N ILE A 609 15.66 -12.69 15.14
CA ILE A 609 14.71 -12.73 16.25
C ILE A 609 13.60 -11.72 16.01
N TYR A 610 12.35 -12.17 16.12
CA TYR A 610 11.15 -11.35 16.09
C TYR A 610 10.54 -11.29 17.50
N PRO A 611 10.73 -10.20 18.28
CA PRO A 611 10.40 -10.23 19.70
C PRO A 611 8.91 -10.17 20.00
N GLU A 612 8.08 -9.69 19.06
CA GLU A 612 6.65 -9.52 19.23
C GLU A 612 5.83 -9.80 17.96
N LEU A 613 6.15 -10.90 17.27
CA LEU A 613 5.53 -11.22 15.99
C LEU A 613 4.00 -11.40 16.12
N GLY A 614 3.25 -10.77 15.21
CA GLY A 614 1.78 -10.74 15.23
C GLY A 614 1.17 -9.47 15.82
N MET A 615 1.94 -8.64 16.55
CA MET A 615 1.44 -7.33 17.04
C MET A 615 1.52 -6.20 16.01
N ASP A 616 2.35 -6.34 14.98
CA ASP A 616 2.43 -5.39 13.86
C ASP A 616 2.39 -6.13 12.53
N LYS A 617 1.54 -5.62 11.64
CA LYS A 617 1.35 -6.10 10.29
C LYS A 617 2.66 -6.16 9.50
N THR A 618 3.46 -5.09 9.52
CA THR A 618 4.70 -5.03 8.73
C THR A 618 5.66 -6.14 9.14
N THR A 619 5.91 -6.30 10.44
CA THR A 619 6.77 -7.39 10.95
C THR A 619 6.24 -8.77 10.60
N TYR A 620 4.92 -8.98 10.71
CA TYR A 620 4.27 -10.25 10.36
C TYR A 620 4.51 -10.62 8.89
N PHE A 621 4.20 -9.71 7.95
CA PHE A 621 4.35 -10.00 6.53
C PHE A 621 5.82 -10.03 6.07
N VAL A 622 6.72 -9.25 6.68
CA VAL A 622 8.16 -9.35 6.45
C VAL A 622 8.69 -10.73 6.85
N SER A 623 8.21 -11.27 7.98
CA SER A 623 8.67 -12.57 8.50
C SER A 623 8.31 -13.76 7.62
N LEU A 624 7.27 -13.66 6.77
CA LEU A 624 6.91 -14.72 5.81
C LEU A 624 8.04 -15.01 4.82
N ALA A 625 9.04 -14.13 4.71
CA ALA A 625 10.24 -14.38 3.93
C ALA A 625 11.30 -15.05 4.82
N ARG A 626 12.01 -16.04 4.26
CA ARG A 626 13.22 -16.57 4.88
C ARG A 626 14.34 -15.55 4.68
N LEU A 627 14.69 -14.80 5.72
CA LEU A 627 15.70 -13.73 5.69
C LEU A 627 17.00 -14.10 6.42
N ALA A 628 16.99 -15.21 7.17
CA ALA A 628 18.16 -15.81 7.80
C ALA A 628 18.05 -17.35 7.85
N PRO A 629 19.19 -18.06 7.97
CA PRO A 629 19.22 -19.50 8.19
C PRO A 629 18.41 -19.94 9.41
N VAL A 630 18.46 -19.22 10.53
CA VAL A 630 17.64 -19.47 11.71
C VAL A 630 16.76 -18.26 11.99
N GLN A 631 15.45 -18.48 12.12
CA GLN A 631 14.48 -17.47 12.53
C GLN A 631 13.74 -17.93 13.79
N ALA A 632 13.65 -17.05 14.78
CA ALA A 632 12.93 -17.34 16.01
C ALA A 632 12.00 -16.19 16.41
N VAL A 633 10.91 -16.54 17.05
CA VAL A 633 9.96 -15.60 17.67
C VAL A 633 10.10 -15.71 19.19
N TRP A 634 10.13 -14.58 19.88
CA TRP A 634 10.07 -14.55 21.33
C TRP A 634 8.63 -14.32 21.79
N TRP A 635 8.33 -14.78 23.01
CA TRP A 635 6.99 -14.74 23.57
C TRP A 635 6.41 -13.35 23.87
N GLY A 636 7.04 -12.25 23.42
CA GLY A 636 6.50 -10.89 23.60
C GLY A 636 5.08 -10.73 23.03
N ASN A 637 4.71 -11.55 22.05
CA ASN A 637 3.32 -11.95 21.81
C ASN A 637 3.13 -13.41 22.25
N ALA A 638 2.26 -13.64 23.25
CA ALA A 638 2.13 -14.92 23.94
C ALA A 638 1.23 -15.93 23.18
N ASP A 639 1.52 -16.10 21.89
CA ASP A 639 0.78 -16.96 20.98
C ASP A 639 1.70 -17.41 19.84
N THR A 640 1.35 -18.52 19.17
CA THR A 640 2.06 -18.97 17.96
C THR A 640 2.07 -17.90 16.87
N SER A 641 3.14 -17.81 16.09
CA SER A 641 3.13 -16.92 14.92
C SER A 641 2.31 -17.50 13.77
N GLY A 642 2.27 -18.83 13.65
CA GLY A 642 1.72 -19.52 12.48
C GLY A 642 2.49 -19.26 11.17
N VAL A 643 3.65 -18.60 11.25
CA VAL A 643 4.43 -18.20 10.07
C VAL A 643 5.27 -19.40 9.58
N PRO A 644 5.10 -19.88 8.34
CA PRO A 644 5.75 -21.10 7.87
C PRO A 644 7.28 -21.08 7.85
N THR A 645 7.89 -19.89 7.91
CA THR A 645 9.35 -19.70 7.84
C THR A 645 9.99 -19.53 9.21
N MET A 646 9.23 -19.64 10.30
CA MET A 646 9.73 -19.51 11.67
C MET A 646 10.15 -20.87 12.22
N ASP A 647 11.39 -20.96 12.73
CA ASP A 647 11.93 -22.23 13.21
C ASP A 647 11.61 -22.46 14.68
N TYR A 648 11.81 -21.43 15.52
CA TYR A 648 11.74 -21.57 16.97
C TYR A 648 10.79 -20.58 17.64
N TYR A 649 10.02 -21.06 18.62
CA TYR A 649 9.33 -20.25 19.60
C TYR A 649 10.12 -20.27 20.91
N LEU A 650 10.66 -19.12 21.29
CA LEU A 650 11.47 -18.96 22.50
C LEU A 650 10.52 -18.67 23.68
N THR A 651 10.36 -19.65 24.58
CA THR A 651 9.48 -19.57 25.77
C THR A 651 10.26 -19.78 27.08
N SER A 652 9.54 -19.95 28.19
CA SER A 652 10.05 -20.14 29.55
C SER A 652 9.82 -21.58 30.04
N GLU A 653 10.65 -22.06 30.95
CA GLU A 653 10.43 -23.31 31.71
C GLU A 653 9.13 -23.28 32.55
N HIS A 654 8.51 -22.11 32.70
CA HIS A 654 7.22 -21.94 33.39
C HIS A 654 6.01 -22.15 32.47
N GLU A 655 6.25 -22.44 31.19
CA GLU A 655 5.22 -22.87 30.24
C GLU A 655 4.50 -24.15 30.72
N HIS A 656 3.31 -24.40 30.21
CA HIS A 656 2.62 -25.65 30.51
C HIS A 656 3.33 -26.86 29.86
N LYS A 657 3.24 -28.03 30.50
CA LYS A 657 3.82 -29.29 30.00
C LYS A 657 3.35 -29.73 28.61
N THR A 658 2.24 -29.17 28.11
CA THR A 658 1.69 -29.44 26.77
C THR A 658 2.08 -28.38 25.75
N ALA A 659 3.06 -27.52 26.06
CA ALA A 659 3.50 -26.40 25.21
C ALA A 659 3.70 -26.82 23.75
N ASN A 660 4.32 -27.98 23.52
CA ASN A 660 4.63 -28.54 22.21
C ASN A 660 3.42 -28.74 21.29
N LEU A 661 2.20 -28.75 21.84
CA LEU A 661 0.96 -28.83 21.09
C LEU A 661 0.40 -27.46 20.66
N HIS A 662 0.91 -26.37 21.23
CA HIS A 662 0.34 -25.02 21.09
C HIS A 662 1.03 -24.15 20.03
N TYR A 663 2.23 -24.54 19.57
CA TYR A 663 3.05 -23.74 18.65
C TYR A 663 3.26 -24.44 17.32
N SER A 664 3.33 -23.65 16.25
CA SER A 664 3.71 -24.16 14.92
C SER A 664 5.21 -24.37 14.80
N GLU A 665 5.96 -23.59 15.56
CA GLU A 665 7.42 -23.56 15.67
C GLU A 665 7.91 -24.61 16.67
N ALA A 666 9.19 -25.00 16.56
CA ALA A 666 9.83 -25.81 17.59
C ALA A 666 10.07 -24.98 18.86
N ILE A 667 9.80 -25.55 20.03
CA ILE A 667 9.97 -24.82 21.29
C ILE A 667 11.43 -24.83 21.73
N TYR A 668 11.93 -23.67 22.11
CA TYR A 668 13.15 -23.53 22.89
C TYR A 668 12.81 -22.91 24.25
N GLU A 669 13.01 -23.66 25.33
CA GLU A 669 12.67 -23.25 26.69
C GLU A 669 13.87 -22.59 27.36
N PHE A 670 13.71 -21.35 27.80
CA PHE A 670 14.65 -20.68 28.70
C PHE A 670 14.42 -21.10 30.13
N LYS A 671 15.52 -21.18 30.90
CA LYS A 671 15.41 -21.14 32.35
C LYS A 671 14.95 -19.74 32.81
N GLY A 672 13.95 -19.69 33.68
CA GLY A 672 13.25 -18.46 34.06
C GLY A 672 12.47 -17.82 32.91
N MET A 673 12.18 -16.53 33.03
CA MET A 673 11.32 -15.82 32.06
C MET A 673 12.04 -15.36 30.79
N GLY A 674 13.38 -15.39 30.74
CA GLY A 674 14.15 -14.84 29.61
C GLY A 674 14.07 -13.31 29.48
N ILE A 675 13.81 -12.59 30.58
CA ILE A 675 13.77 -11.12 30.63
C ILE A 675 14.93 -10.59 31.47
N TYR A 676 15.70 -9.67 30.91
CA TYR A 676 16.59 -8.78 31.67
C TYR A 676 15.98 -7.39 31.72
N HIS A 677 15.54 -6.93 32.90
CA HIS A 677 14.97 -5.60 33.07
C HIS A 677 15.20 -5.05 34.48
N LYS A 678 15.42 -3.74 34.60
CA LYS A 678 15.37 -3.04 35.89
C LYS A 678 13.93 -2.86 36.33
N LEU A 679 13.62 -3.17 37.59
CA LEU A 679 12.27 -2.91 38.10
C LEU A 679 11.90 -1.42 37.95
N PRO A 680 10.66 -1.12 37.49
CA PRO A 680 10.19 0.25 37.34
C PRO A 680 10.42 1.10 38.59
N ALA A 681 11.00 2.28 38.40
CA ALA A 681 11.21 3.22 39.49
C ALA A 681 9.86 3.67 40.08
N LEU A 682 9.72 3.55 41.39
CA LEU A 682 8.52 4.02 42.07
C LEU A 682 8.47 5.57 42.06
N PRO A 683 7.27 6.17 41.95
CA PRO A 683 7.10 7.61 42.06
C PRO A 683 7.76 8.15 43.34
N LYS A 684 8.58 9.20 43.22
CA LYS A 684 9.31 9.80 44.35
C LYS A 684 8.41 10.41 45.43
N ARG A 685 7.18 10.78 45.09
CA ARG A 685 6.20 11.28 46.07
C ARG A 685 5.49 10.09 46.70
N ASP A 686 5.41 10.07 48.02
CA ASP A 686 4.54 9.14 48.71
C ASP A 686 3.10 9.38 48.30
N ILE A 687 2.51 8.37 47.68
CA ILE A 687 1.11 8.35 47.29
C ILE A 687 0.32 8.06 48.56
N ASN A 688 -0.50 9.03 48.99
CA ASN A 688 -1.41 8.81 50.09
C ASN A 688 -2.59 7.95 49.61
N ARG A 689 -2.63 6.67 50.02
CA ARG A 689 -3.73 5.73 49.75
C ARG A 689 -5.10 6.36 50.02
N GLY A 690 -5.24 7.12 51.11
CA GLY A 690 -6.49 7.79 51.46
C GLY A 690 -6.90 8.89 50.47
N GLN A 691 -5.96 9.61 49.86
CA GLN A 691 -6.28 10.61 48.83
C GLN A 691 -6.78 9.96 47.54
N VAL A 692 -6.15 8.87 47.10
CA VAL A 692 -6.60 8.15 45.90
C VAL A 692 -7.99 7.56 46.13
N ARG A 693 -8.22 6.92 47.29
CA ARG A 693 -9.53 6.35 47.64
C ARG A 693 -10.62 7.42 47.72
N LYS A 694 -10.34 8.54 48.38
CA LYS A 694 -11.27 9.68 48.42
C LYS A 694 -11.61 10.22 47.03
N ALA A 695 -10.63 10.31 46.12
CA ALA A 695 -10.88 10.73 44.75
C ALA A 695 -11.75 9.71 43.98
N ILE A 696 -11.63 8.42 44.28
CA ILE A 696 -12.50 7.37 43.72
C ILE A 696 -13.92 7.49 44.29
N GLU A 697 -14.05 7.63 45.61
CA GLU A 697 -15.34 7.84 46.30
C GLU A 697 -16.11 9.03 45.69
N GLU A 698 -15.45 10.19 45.57
CA GLU A 698 -16.04 11.40 45.00
C GLU A 698 -16.36 11.27 43.51
N ARG A 699 -15.52 10.57 42.73
CA ARG A 699 -15.71 10.45 41.28
C ARG A 699 -16.85 9.51 40.91
N PHE A 700 -17.07 8.46 41.68
CA PHE A 700 -18.03 7.40 41.38
C PHE A 700 -19.23 7.36 42.33
N ASP A 701 -19.32 8.32 43.26
CA ASP A 701 -20.39 8.43 44.26
C ASP A 701 -20.57 7.15 45.09
N ILE A 702 -19.46 6.63 45.61
CA ILE A 702 -19.40 5.38 46.38
C ILE A 702 -19.24 5.68 47.87
N SER A 703 -19.87 4.86 48.73
CA SER A 703 -19.66 4.89 50.19
C SER A 703 -18.17 4.77 50.56
N PRO A 704 -17.65 5.54 51.54
CA PRO A 704 -16.25 5.43 51.97
C PRO A 704 -15.84 4.04 52.50
N ASP A 705 -16.81 3.23 52.94
CA ASP A 705 -16.62 1.87 53.45
C ASP A 705 -16.80 0.81 52.34
N PHE A 706 -15.95 0.88 51.32
CA PHE A 706 -15.93 -0.03 50.17
C PHE A 706 -14.61 -0.81 50.09
N HIS A 707 -14.65 -1.98 49.45
CA HIS A 707 -13.45 -2.73 49.07
C HIS A 707 -13.13 -2.46 47.60
N PHE A 708 -11.93 -1.94 47.35
CA PHE A 708 -11.44 -1.52 46.05
C PHE A 708 -10.71 -2.68 45.34
N TYR A 709 -11.37 -3.28 44.36
CA TYR A 709 -10.77 -4.28 43.46
C TYR A 709 -10.36 -3.63 42.14
N LEU A 710 -9.11 -3.85 41.72
CA LEU A 710 -8.60 -3.36 40.44
C LEU A 710 -8.20 -4.54 39.55
N ALA A 711 -8.83 -4.66 38.38
CA ALA A 711 -8.34 -5.55 37.33
C ALA A 711 -7.25 -4.82 36.52
N ILE A 712 -6.14 -5.51 36.26
CA ILE A 712 -4.97 -4.92 35.61
C ILE A 712 -4.92 -5.21 34.11
N GLU A 713 -6.02 -5.60 33.49
CA GLU A 713 -6.14 -5.84 32.07
C GLU A 713 -7.01 -4.77 31.41
N SER A 714 -6.77 -4.53 30.13
CA SER A 714 -7.65 -3.70 29.31
C SER A 714 -8.97 -4.44 29.06
N ILE A 715 -10.07 -3.72 28.95
CA ILE A 715 -11.41 -4.28 28.67
C ILE A 715 -11.46 -5.22 27.47
N ILE A 716 -10.62 -5.02 26.46
CA ILE A 716 -10.56 -5.87 25.25
C ILE A 716 -9.97 -7.27 25.49
N HIS A 717 -9.34 -7.51 26.64
CA HIS A 717 -8.79 -8.81 27.01
C HIS A 717 -9.68 -9.56 28.01
N ILE A 718 -10.83 -9.00 28.39
CA ILE A 718 -11.71 -9.60 29.40
C ILE A 718 -12.58 -10.68 28.75
N HIS A 719 -12.22 -11.94 29.00
CA HIS A 719 -12.97 -13.12 28.58
C HIS A 719 -14.31 -13.26 29.35
N PRO A 720 -15.39 -13.79 28.74
CA PRO A 720 -16.68 -13.97 29.41
C PRO A 720 -16.63 -14.82 30.70
N ASP A 721 -15.68 -15.74 30.82
CA ASP A 721 -15.48 -16.51 32.07
C ASP A 721 -15.14 -15.60 33.27
N PHE A 722 -14.57 -14.41 33.02
CA PHE A 722 -14.33 -13.42 34.07
C PHE A 722 -15.63 -12.83 34.62
N ASP A 723 -16.69 -12.74 33.82
CA ASP A 723 -17.98 -12.18 34.22
C ASP A 723 -18.57 -13.02 35.37
N ALA A 724 -18.50 -14.35 35.25
CA ALA A 724 -18.89 -15.29 36.30
C ALA A 724 -18.02 -15.15 37.56
N ALA A 725 -16.72 -14.88 37.40
CA ALA A 725 -15.81 -14.62 38.52
C ALA A 725 -16.24 -13.36 39.30
N VAL A 726 -16.61 -12.30 38.59
CA VAL A 726 -17.03 -11.02 39.16
C VAL A 726 -18.40 -11.14 39.84
N ALA A 727 -19.35 -11.86 39.25
CA ALA A 727 -20.64 -12.13 39.90
C ALA A 727 -20.45 -12.86 41.25
N LYS A 728 -19.62 -13.93 41.27
CA LYS A 728 -19.27 -14.65 42.50
C LYS A 728 -18.51 -13.76 43.51
N LEU A 729 -17.64 -12.88 43.04
CA LEU A 729 -16.93 -11.91 43.88
C LEU A 729 -17.92 -11.00 44.60
N PHE A 730 -18.87 -10.42 43.87
CA PHE A 730 -19.90 -9.54 44.42
C PHE A 730 -20.88 -10.25 45.35
N GLU A 731 -21.09 -11.54 45.13
CA GLU A 731 -21.87 -12.38 46.04
C GLU A 731 -21.16 -12.52 47.40
N LYS A 732 -19.86 -12.84 47.39
CA LYS A 732 -19.07 -13.13 48.61
C LYS A 732 -18.67 -11.89 49.38
N ASP A 733 -18.41 -10.79 48.69
CA ASP A 733 -18.04 -9.51 49.31
C ASP A 733 -19.06 -8.45 48.93
N LYS A 734 -19.97 -8.10 49.85
CA LYS A 734 -21.02 -7.10 49.60
C LYS A 734 -20.50 -5.66 49.50
N LYS A 735 -19.25 -5.41 49.89
CA LYS A 735 -18.61 -4.09 49.81
C LYS A 735 -17.71 -3.93 48.58
N ALA A 736 -17.55 -4.97 47.77
CA ALA A 736 -16.66 -4.93 46.62
C ALA A 736 -17.15 -3.94 45.54
N HIS A 737 -16.25 -3.10 45.06
CA HIS A 737 -16.39 -2.35 43.81
C HIS A 737 -15.22 -2.73 42.90
N LEU A 738 -15.52 -3.15 41.68
CA LEU A 738 -14.53 -3.55 40.68
C LEU A 738 -14.26 -2.42 39.71
N PHE A 739 -12.99 -2.14 39.45
CA PHE A 739 -12.55 -1.13 38.49
C PHE A 739 -11.79 -1.77 37.33
N LEU A 740 -12.22 -1.46 36.11
CA LEU A 740 -11.60 -1.91 34.85
C LEU A 740 -10.94 -0.75 34.11
N LEU A 741 -9.87 -1.02 33.37
CA LEU A 741 -9.14 -0.03 32.59
C LEU A 741 -9.69 0.07 31.16
N SER A 742 -10.08 1.28 30.73
CA SER A 742 -10.69 1.55 29.42
C SER A 742 -10.11 2.80 28.75
N THR A 743 -10.57 3.13 27.55
CA THR A 743 -10.21 4.35 26.81
C THR A 743 -11.46 5.15 26.44
N SER A 744 -11.36 6.49 26.48
CA SER A 744 -12.45 7.36 26.04
C SER A 744 -12.66 7.36 24.53
N SER A 745 -11.64 6.97 23.75
CA SER A 745 -11.67 6.97 22.29
C SER A 745 -12.59 5.90 21.68
N ARG A 746 -12.97 4.87 22.47
CA ARG A 746 -13.77 3.73 21.99
C ARG A 746 -14.88 3.39 22.98
N LYS A 747 -15.84 4.31 23.12
CA LYS A 747 -16.96 4.18 24.06
C LYS A 747 -17.80 2.92 23.82
N ILE A 748 -17.95 2.52 22.56
CA ILE A 748 -18.70 1.31 22.15
C ILE A 748 -18.17 0.06 22.88
N TRP A 749 -16.85 -0.07 23.03
CA TRP A 749 -16.25 -1.23 23.69
C TRP A 749 -16.65 -1.34 25.16
N LYS A 750 -16.68 -0.19 25.85
CA LYS A 750 -17.15 -0.11 27.25
C LYS A 750 -18.61 -0.56 27.31
N SER A 751 -19.47 0.00 26.46
CA SER A 751 -20.90 -0.31 26.46
C SER A 751 -21.18 -1.79 26.16
N GLN A 752 -20.45 -2.38 25.20
CA GLN A 752 -20.54 -3.81 24.86
C GLN A 752 -20.14 -4.70 26.04
N LEU A 753 -18.98 -4.44 26.67
CA LEU A 753 -18.54 -5.22 27.82
C LEU A 753 -19.47 -5.06 29.02
N GLN A 754 -19.92 -3.84 29.30
CA GLN A 754 -20.85 -3.57 30.39
C GLN A 754 -22.17 -4.35 30.19
N ALA A 755 -22.79 -4.26 29.01
CA ALA A 755 -24.01 -4.99 28.70
C ALA A 755 -23.83 -6.52 28.81
N ARG A 756 -22.66 -7.03 28.42
CA ARG A 756 -22.30 -8.46 28.56
C ARG A 756 -22.25 -8.87 30.03
N MET A 757 -21.53 -8.12 30.86
CA MET A 757 -21.39 -8.41 32.29
C MET A 757 -22.72 -8.28 33.04
N GLU A 758 -23.53 -7.27 32.74
CA GLU A 758 -24.88 -7.11 33.29
C GLU A 758 -25.77 -8.33 32.96
N SER A 759 -25.72 -8.80 31.71
CA SER A 759 -26.46 -9.99 31.27
C SER A 759 -26.00 -11.27 31.99
N ALA A 760 -24.75 -11.32 32.45
CA ALA A 760 -24.20 -12.40 33.26
C ALA A 760 -24.50 -12.25 34.78
N GLY A 761 -25.29 -11.23 35.17
CA GLY A 761 -25.68 -10.99 36.56
C GLY A 761 -24.69 -10.17 37.38
N VAL A 762 -23.74 -9.47 36.73
CA VAL A 762 -22.86 -8.52 37.41
C VAL A 762 -23.63 -7.24 37.71
N ASP A 763 -23.58 -6.81 38.98
CA ASP A 763 -24.23 -5.59 39.45
C ASP A 763 -23.57 -4.33 38.82
N PRO A 764 -24.29 -3.55 38.00
CA PRO A 764 -23.73 -2.38 37.32
C PRO A 764 -23.34 -1.25 38.28
N ASP A 765 -23.97 -1.13 39.45
CA ASP A 765 -23.64 -0.07 40.42
C ASP A 765 -22.27 -0.31 41.09
N ARG A 766 -21.75 -1.54 40.96
CA ARG A 766 -20.49 -1.98 41.56
C ARG A 766 -19.39 -2.21 40.53
N LEU A 767 -19.69 -2.03 39.24
CA LEU A 767 -18.77 -2.16 38.12
C LEU A 767 -18.38 -0.78 37.57
N HIS A 768 -17.10 -0.43 37.65
CA HIS A 768 -16.58 0.90 37.36
C HIS A 768 -15.51 0.88 36.27
N PHE A 769 -15.43 1.94 35.47
CA PHE A 769 -14.46 2.05 34.38
C PHE A 769 -13.57 3.29 34.55
N LEU A 770 -12.26 3.08 34.58
CA LEU A 770 -11.25 4.12 34.62
C LEU A 770 -10.70 4.33 33.20
N THR A 771 -11.00 5.50 32.63
CA THR A 771 -10.62 5.84 31.24
C THR A 771 -9.31 6.60 31.16
N ASP A 772 -8.48 6.27 30.16
CA ASP A 772 -7.25 6.97 29.79
C ASP A 772 -6.25 7.13 30.95
N VAL A 773 -6.10 6.05 31.72
CA VAL A 773 -5.17 5.93 32.84
C VAL A 773 -3.74 5.83 32.32
N ASP A 774 -2.89 6.78 32.67
CA ASP A 774 -1.46 6.72 32.37
C ASP A 774 -0.71 5.77 33.33
N GLN A 775 0.55 5.45 33.01
CA GLN A 775 1.34 4.51 33.79
C GLN A 775 1.52 4.92 35.27
N LYS A 776 1.65 6.22 35.55
CA LYS A 776 1.84 6.71 36.92
C LYS A 776 0.55 6.57 37.72
N GLN A 777 -0.58 6.91 37.10
CA GLN A 777 -1.91 6.75 37.66
C GLN A 777 -2.22 5.27 37.91
N GLU A 778 -1.87 4.38 36.98
CA GLU A 778 -2.04 2.93 37.15
C GLU A 778 -1.27 2.42 38.38
N SER A 779 -0.02 2.87 38.58
CA SER A 779 0.76 2.54 39.80
C SER A 779 0.11 3.07 41.08
N MET A 780 -0.49 4.27 41.04
CA MET A 780 -1.22 4.85 42.17
C MET A 780 -2.44 4.03 42.53
N LEU A 781 -3.22 3.62 41.52
CA LEU A 781 -4.42 2.81 41.69
C LEU A 781 -4.09 1.43 42.27
N MET A 782 -3.07 0.75 41.72
CA MET A 782 -2.61 -0.55 42.23
C MET A 782 -2.22 -0.49 43.71
N ARG A 783 -1.52 0.57 44.14
CA ARG A 783 -1.12 0.76 45.55
C ARG A 783 -2.30 1.13 46.48
N ALA A 784 -3.36 1.70 45.91
CA ALA A 784 -4.53 2.14 46.66
C ALA A 784 -5.62 1.06 46.79
N ALA A 785 -5.63 0.09 45.86
CA ALA A 785 -6.53 -1.05 45.87
C ALA A 785 -6.38 -1.91 47.14
N ASP A 786 -7.49 -2.55 47.53
CA ASP A 786 -7.51 -3.58 48.58
C ASP A 786 -7.12 -4.94 47.98
N ALA A 787 -7.51 -5.21 46.74
CA ALA A 787 -7.03 -6.36 45.97
C ALA A 787 -6.77 -5.98 44.52
N VAL A 788 -5.64 -6.43 43.99
CA VAL A 788 -5.32 -6.36 42.56
C VAL A 788 -5.45 -7.75 41.98
N ILE A 789 -6.14 -7.87 40.86
CA ILE A 789 -6.46 -9.15 40.25
C ILE A 789 -6.09 -9.13 38.75
N ALA A 790 -5.54 -10.23 38.27
CA ALA A 790 -5.27 -10.42 36.84
C ALA A 790 -6.43 -11.16 36.18
N SER A 791 -6.74 -10.81 34.93
CA SER A 791 -7.75 -11.53 34.13
C SER A 791 -7.37 -13.02 33.96
N LEU A 792 -8.38 -13.85 33.72
CA LEU A 792 -8.23 -15.31 33.80
C LEU A 792 -7.31 -15.91 32.73
N HIS A 793 -7.42 -15.47 31.47
CA HIS A 793 -6.79 -16.18 30.34
C HIS A 793 -5.69 -15.40 29.63
N LEU A 794 -5.56 -14.11 29.93
CA LEU A 794 -4.52 -13.25 29.37
C LEU A 794 -4.05 -12.27 30.43
N THR A 795 -2.75 -12.29 30.70
CA THR A 795 -2.13 -11.39 31.68
C THR A 795 -1.17 -10.42 31.01
N ARG A 796 -1.04 -9.19 31.54
CA ARG A 796 -0.16 -8.16 30.96
C ARG A 796 1.20 -8.13 31.68
N PRO A 797 2.32 -8.54 31.04
CA PRO A 797 3.62 -8.61 31.70
C PRO A 797 4.05 -7.31 32.38
N ARG A 798 3.86 -6.16 31.70
CA ARG A 798 4.23 -4.84 32.24
C ARG A 798 3.43 -4.46 33.48
N ALA A 799 2.13 -4.77 33.50
CA ALA A 799 1.27 -4.44 34.64
C ALA A 799 1.65 -5.27 35.85
N SER A 800 1.91 -6.57 35.67
CA SER A 800 2.38 -7.47 36.73
C SER A 800 3.73 -7.02 37.30
N LEU A 801 4.72 -6.73 36.45
CA LEU A 801 6.02 -6.21 36.91
C LEU A 801 5.90 -4.88 37.66
N GLN A 802 5.01 -3.99 37.21
CA GLN A 802 4.75 -2.73 37.89
C GLN A 802 4.12 -2.93 39.28
N ALA A 803 3.18 -3.87 39.41
CA ALA A 803 2.61 -4.25 40.70
C ALA A 803 3.68 -4.80 41.64
N PHE A 804 4.50 -5.76 41.17
CA PHE A 804 5.57 -6.35 41.99
C PHE A 804 6.68 -5.35 42.36
N ALA A 805 7.04 -4.44 41.45
CA ALA A 805 7.94 -3.32 41.74
C ALA A 805 7.40 -2.42 42.86
N ALA A 806 6.08 -2.28 42.99
CA ALA A 806 5.43 -1.57 44.09
C ALA A 806 5.22 -2.43 45.35
N GLY A 807 5.50 -3.73 45.29
CA GLY A 807 5.21 -4.69 46.35
C GLY A 807 3.71 -4.99 46.48
N VAL A 808 2.95 -4.82 45.40
CA VAL A 808 1.51 -5.05 45.36
C VAL A 808 1.23 -6.50 44.94
N PRO A 809 0.51 -7.27 45.77
CA PRO A 809 0.08 -8.63 45.43
C PRO A 809 -0.98 -8.64 44.34
N VAL A 810 -0.88 -9.62 43.44
CA VAL A 810 -1.80 -9.82 42.30
C VAL A 810 -2.33 -11.25 42.33
N VAL A 811 -3.65 -11.45 42.38
CA VAL A 811 -4.24 -12.79 42.25
C VAL A 811 -4.21 -13.21 40.78
N THR A 812 -3.79 -14.45 40.49
CA THR A 812 -3.70 -14.98 39.12
C THR A 812 -4.28 -16.39 39.02
N PHE A 813 -4.75 -16.79 37.85
CA PHE A 813 -5.35 -18.09 37.56
C PHE A 813 -4.75 -18.67 36.26
N PRO A 814 -3.56 -19.32 36.34
CA PRO A 814 -2.91 -19.87 35.16
C PRO A 814 -3.64 -21.10 34.62
N ASN A 815 -3.79 -21.18 33.30
CA ASN A 815 -4.25 -22.36 32.58
C ASN A 815 -3.13 -22.97 31.72
N GLU A 816 -3.48 -23.74 30.69
CA GLU A 816 -2.53 -24.43 29.81
C GLU A 816 -1.82 -23.51 28.81
N LEU A 817 -2.35 -22.31 28.52
CA LEU A 817 -1.82 -21.39 27.51
C LEU A 817 -0.90 -20.33 28.13
N TRP A 818 0.21 -20.03 27.46
CA TRP A 818 1.22 -19.07 27.95
C TRP A 818 0.65 -17.70 28.35
N ALA A 819 -0.31 -17.19 27.57
CA ALA A 819 -0.95 -15.90 27.81
C ALA A 819 -1.49 -15.72 29.24
N SER A 820 -1.99 -16.80 29.86
CA SER A 820 -2.48 -16.78 31.25
C SER A 820 -1.35 -16.97 32.29
N ARG A 821 -0.21 -17.51 31.88
CA ARG A 821 0.87 -17.99 32.75
C ARG A 821 1.99 -16.98 33.00
N ILE A 822 2.01 -15.83 32.32
CA ILE A 822 3.09 -14.84 32.46
C ILE A 822 3.19 -14.33 33.91
N THR A 823 2.07 -13.95 34.54
CA THR A 823 2.07 -13.54 35.96
C THR A 823 2.46 -14.70 36.89
N PHE A 824 2.03 -15.92 36.56
CA PHE A 824 2.45 -17.14 37.26
C PHE A 824 3.97 -17.34 37.18
N GLY A 825 4.59 -17.16 36.01
CA GLY A 825 6.03 -17.31 35.82
C GLY A 825 6.84 -16.31 36.67
N PHE A 826 6.38 -15.07 36.79
CA PHE A 826 7.00 -14.12 37.73
C PHE A 826 6.89 -14.57 39.19
N TYR A 827 5.77 -15.17 39.59
CA TYR A 827 5.63 -15.74 40.93
C TYR A 827 6.55 -16.94 41.15
N GLN A 828 6.68 -17.83 40.16
CA GLN A 828 7.62 -18.96 40.22
C GLN A 828 9.07 -18.47 40.36
N GLN A 829 9.48 -17.46 39.59
CA GLN A 829 10.81 -16.85 39.71
C GLN A 829 11.05 -16.21 41.09
N MET A 830 10.00 -15.65 41.72
CA MET A 830 10.08 -15.15 43.09
C MET A 830 10.05 -16.28 44.15
N GLY A 831 9.52 -17.46 43.82
CA GLY A 831 9.28 -18.58 44.73
C GLY A 831 8.04 -18.39 45.61
N ILE A 832 6.97 -17.84 45.05
CA ILE A 832 5.71 -17.52 45.76
C ILE A 832 4.57 -18.31 45.12
N ASN A 833 3.73 -18.98 45.92
CA ASN A 833 2.61 -19.79 45.42
C ASN A 833 1.24 -19.36 45.96
N ASP A 834 1.21 -18.48 46.98
CA ASP A 834 0.04 -18.16 47.80
C ASP A 834 -1.07 -17.36 47.08
N LEU A 835 -0.78 -16.83 45.89
CA LEU A 835 -1.70 -15.99 45.10
C LEU A 835 -2.00 -16.60 43.71
N ILE A 836 -1.71 -17.89 43.55
CA ILE A 836 -1.93 -18.66 42.34
C ILE A 836 -3.13 -19.57 42.59
N ALA A 837 -4.24 -19.29 41.93
CA ALA A 837 -5.44 -20.11 42.05
C ALA A 837 -5.36 -21.36 41.15
N ALA A 838 -5.91 -22.48 41.62
CA ALA A 838 -6.09 -23.70 40.84
C ALA A 838 -7.52 -23.87 40.30
N SER A 839 -8.46 -23.03 40.74
CA SER A 839 -9.85 -23.02 40.28
C SER A 839 -10.47 -21.63 40.33
N LEU A 840 -11.59 -21.44 39.63
CA LEU A 840 -12.33 -20.19 39.65
C LEU A 840 -12.81 -19.81 41.07
N ASP A 841 -13.27 -20.78 41.86
CA ASP A 841 -13.75 -20.53 43.23
C ASP A 841 -12.61 -20.14 44.18
N GLU A 842 -11.43 -20.74 43.99
CA GLU A 842 -10.23 -20.38 44.73
C GLU A 842 -9.73 -18.98 44.32
N TYR A 843 -9.76 -18.66 43.03
CA TYR A 843 -9.42 -17.33 42.52
C TYR A 843 -10.27 -16.23 43.20
N VAL A 844 -11.60 -16.44 43.25
CA VAL A 844 -12.51 -15.51 43.95
C VAL A 844 -12.22 -15.50 45.45
N ALA A 845 -11.98 -16.65 46.08
CA ALA A 845 -11.67 -16.73 47.50
C ALA A 845 -10.38 -15.98 47.87
N LEU A 846 -9.32 -16.12 47.06
CA LEU A 846 -8.05 -15.41 47.23
C LEU A 846 -8.23 -13.91 47.03
N ALA A 847 -8.99 -13.47 46.03
CA ALA A 847 -9.30 -12.06 45.82
C ALA A 847 -10.02 -11.44 47.03
N VAL A 848 -11.07 -12.11 47.53
CA VAL A 848 -11.80 -11.65 48.72
C VAL A 848 -10.91 -11.65 49.95
N LYS A 849 -10.13 -12.72 50.17
CA LYS A 849 -9.20 -12.80 51.29
C LYS A 849 -8.17 -11.67 51.24
N LEU A 850 -7.63 -11.37 50.05
CA LEU A 850 -6.66 -10.30 49.88
C LEU A 850 -7.24 -8.92 50.23
N ALA A 851 -8.50 -8.66 49.87
CA ALA A 851 -9.16 -7.40 50.17
C ALA A 851 -9.60 -7.26 51.64
N THR A 852 -10.00 -8.36 52.28
CA THR A 852 -10.68 -8.33 53.60
C THR A 852 -9.77 -8.70 54.77
N ASP A 853 -8.74 -9.51 54.55
CA ASP A 853 -7.79 -9.92 55.59
C ASP A 853 -6.53 -9.05 55.54
N SER A 854 -6.49 -8.03 56.39
CA SER A 854 -5.35 -7.10 56.49
C SER A 854 -4.04 -7.79 56.89
N ALA A 855 -4.09 -8.90 57.65
CA ALA A 855 -2.90 -9.63 58.04
C ALA A 855 -2.31 -10.37 56.84
N PHE A 856 -3.16 -11.12 56.12
CA PHE A 856 -2.77 -11.82 54.89
C PHE A 856 -2.26 -10.84 53.82
N HIS A 857 -2.95 -9.72 53.59
CA HIS A 857 -2.48 -8.70 52.64
C HIS A 857 -1.09 -8.17 53.00
N LYS A 858 -0.84 -7.85 54.27
CA LYS A 858 0.48 -7.37 54.72
C LYS A 858 1.56 -8.44 54.56
N GLU A 859 1.24 -9.70 54.86
CA GLU A 859 2.14 -10.83 54.66
C GLU A 859 2.57 -10.95 53.19
N MET A 860 1.61 -10.93 52.26
CA MET A 860 1.88 -11.01 50.82
C MET A 860 2.72 -9.83 50.32
N VAL A 861 2.42 -8.60 50.76
CA VAL A 861 3.22 -7.42 50.45
C VAL A 861 4.67 -7.58 50.91
N GLN A 862 4.91 -8.11 52.12
CA GLN A 862 6.26 -8.33 52.62
C GLN A 862 6.98 -9.44 51.85
N LEU A 863 6.28 -10.52 51.52
CA LEU A 863 6.82 -11.64 50.75
C LEU A 863 7.29 -11.18 49.36
N ILE A 864 6.49 -10.37 48.66
CA ILE A 864 6.87 -9.79 47.37
C ILE A 864 8.03 -8.82 47.52
N LYS A 865 8.00 -7.90 48.51
CA LYS A 865 9.10 -6.95 48.74
C LYS A 865 10.43 -7.64 49.00
N ARG A 866 10.42 -8.78 49.70
CA ARG A 866 11.61 -9.59 49.99
C ARG A 866 12.16 -10.31 48.76
N ASN A 867 11.31 -10.72 47.81
CA ASN A 867 11.71 -11.56 46.68
C ASN A 867 11.75 -10.86 45.32
N ARG A 868 11.12 -9.69 45.15
CA ARG A 868 11.00 -9.00 43.85
C ARG A 868 12.33 -8.68 43.18
N SER A 869 13.44 -8.58 43.92
CA SER A 869 14.76 -8.38 43.33
C SER A 869 15.17 -9.51 42.38
N LYS A 870 14.60 -10.71 42.52
CA LYS A 870 14.80 -11.83 41.59
C LYS A 870 14.21 -11.59 40.19
N LEU A 871 13.31 -10.60 40.06
CA LEU A 871 12.72 -10.18 38.77
C LEU A 871 13.50 -9.02 38.13
N SER A 872 14.57 -8.55 38.77
CA SER A 872 15.34 -7.40 38.32
C SER A 872 16.73 -7.85 37.87
N GLU A 873 17.16 -7.38 36.69
CA GLU A 873 18.53 -7.56 36.19
C GLU A 873 18.99 -9.02 36.27
N ASP A 874 18.14 -9.94 35.80
CA ASP A 874 18.40 -11.37 35.82
C ASP A 874 19.48 -11.76 34.79
N GLU A 875 20.73 -11.85 35.25
CA GLU A 875 21.87 -12.26 34.43
C GLU A 875 21.75 -13.71 33.90
N GLU A 876 20.87 -14.56 34.48
CA GLU A 876 20.59 -15.88 33.88
C GLU A 876 19.85 -15.71 32.55
N ALA A 877 18.95 -14.73 32.43
CA ALA A 877 18.26 -14.46 31.17
C ALA A 877 19.26 -14.16 30.04
N VAL A 878 20.29 -13.33 30.30
CA VAL A 878 21.34 -13.04 29.32
C VAL A 878 22.04 -14.34 28.87
N ARG A 879 22.39 -15.21 29.82
CA ARG A 879 23.04 -16.50 29.52
C ARG A 879 22.15 -17.44 28.71
N GLU A 880 20.85 -17.50 29.01
CA GLU A 880 19.91 -18.36 28.27
C GLU A 880 19.73 -17.90 26.82
N TRP A 881 19.71 -16.59 26.58
CA TRP A 881 19.73 -16.04 25.22
C TRP A 881 21.03 -16.35 24.47
N GLU A 882 22.19 -16.21 25.12
CA GLU A 882 23.49 -16.58 24.52
C GLU A 882 23.58 -18.09 24.23
N LYS A 883 23.04 -18.95 25.11
CA LYS A 883 22.93 -20.39 24.83
C LYS A 883 22.07 -20.68 23.61
N PHE A 884 20.97 -19.96 23.42
CA PHE A 884 20.18 -20.08 22.20
C PHE A 884 20.97 -19.64 20.96
N PHE A 885 21.77 -18.58 21.04
CA PHE A 885 22.62 -18.15 19.93
C PHE A 885 23.68 -19.20 19.59
N ASP A 886 24.33 -19.78 20.60
CA ASP A 886 25.29 -20.87 20.39
C ASP A 886 24.60 -22.11 19.79
N PHE A 887 23.41 -22.48 20.30
CA PHE A 887 22.59 -23.55 19.73
C PHE A 887 22.23 -23.28 18.26
N ALA A 888 21.80 -22.06 17.92
CA ALA A 888 21.48 -21.68 16.56
C ALA A 888 22.72 -21.72 15.65
N ALA A 889 23.89 -21.32 16.16
CA ALA A 889 25.14 -21.45 15.44
C ALA A 889 25.47 -22.91 15.12
N ASP A 890 25.25 -23.84 16.07
CA ASP A 890 25.47 -25.27 15.86
C ASP A 890 24.54 -25.86 14.78
N GLN A 891 23.30 -25.34 14.66
CA GLN A 891 22.38 -25.74 13.58
C GLN A 891 22.87 -25.28 12.20
N ILE A 892 23.52 -24.12 12.13
CA ILE A 892 24.02 -23.53 10.88
C ILE A 892 25.37 -24.13 10.49
N PHE A 893 26.24 -24.40 11.48
CA PHE A 893 27.63 -24.84 11.30
C PHE A 893 27.95 -26.16 12.04
N PRO A 894 27.32 -27.29 11.67
CA PRO A 894 27.37 -28.54 12.44
C PRO A 894 28.75 -29.23 12.54
N SER A 895 29.80 -28.72 11.88
CA SER A 895 31.17 -29.26 11.92
C SER A 895 32.21 -28.36 12.61
N GLY A 896 31.80 -27.23 13.20
CA GLY A 896 32.69 -26.36 13.98
C GLY A 896 33.69 -25.53 13.17
N GLU A 897 33.67 -25.62 11.84
CA GLU A 897 34.36 -24.68 10.96
C GLU A 897 33.39 -23.57 10.57
N LEU A 898 33.65 -22.33 11.03
CA LEU A 898 33.03 -21.11 10.49
C LEU A 898 33.49 -20.85 9.03
N GLU A 899 33.76 -21.87 8.22
CA GLU A 899 34.15 -21.67 6.83
C GLU A 899 32.92 -21.39 5.96
N SER A 900 32.76 -20.10 5.65
CA SER A 900 32.05 -19.56 4.48
C SER A 900 30.96 -20.45 3.88
N PHE A 901 29.86 -20.68 4.61
CA PHE A 901 28.63 -21.12 3.97
C PHE A 901 28.00 -19.90 3.28
N ILE A 902 28.50 -19.60 2.08
CA ILE A 902 27.75 -18.79 1.11
C ILE A 902 26.97 -19.83 0.30
N PRO A 903 25.65 -19.98 0.52
CA PRO A 903 24.86 -20.82 -0.37
C PRO A 903 24.96 -20.23 -1.78
N LYS A 904 25.39 -21.06 -2.73
CA LYS A 904 25.62 -20.61 -4.12
C LYS A 904 24.35 -20.69 -4.97
N SER A 905 23.28 -21.35 -4.48
CA SER A 905 21.93 -21.38 -5.07
C SER A 905 20.88 -22.01 -4.15
N GLU A 906 19.59 -21.80 -4.45
CA GLU A 906 18.41 -22.38 -3.76
C GLU A 906 18.43 -23.91 -3.58
N SER A 907 19.21 -24.65 -4.38
CA SER A 907 19.33 -26.11 -4.26
C SER A 907 19.87 -26.60 -2.91
N ASP A 908 20.60 -25.74 -2.19
CA ASP A 908 21.24 -26.08 -0.92
C ASP A 908 20.32 -25.78 0.30
N TRP A 909 19.18 -25.13 0.07
CA TRP A 909 18.23 -24.71 1.10
C TRP A 909 17.04 -25.66 1.31
N GLY A 910 17.05 -26.82 0.66
CA GLY A 910 15.91 -27.73 0.63
C GLY A 910 14.85 -27.25 -0.36
N SER A 911 14.44 -28.14 -1.26
CA SER A 911 13.38 -27.80 -2.23
C SER A 911 11.99 -27.78 -1.54
N PRO A 912 11.02 -27.02 -2.08
CA PRO A 912 9.62 -26.98 -1.62
C PRO A 912 8.89 -28.33 -1.50
N GLN A 913 9.48 -29.44 -1.94
CA GLN A 913 8.94 -30.78 -1.70
C GLN A 913 8.93 -31.15 -0.21
N GLN A 914 9.82 -30.60 0.62
CA GLN A 914 9.78 -30.83 2.08
C GLN A 914 8.68 -30.01 2.78
N LEU A 915 8.28 -28.86 2.21
CA LEU A 915 7.12 -28.08 2.68
C LEU A 915 5.77 -28.66 2.18
N LYS A 916 5.79 -29.51 1.15
CA LYS A 916 4.62 -30.30 0.71
C LYS A 916 4.33 -31.50 1.61
N GLU A 917 5.29 -31.94 2.43
CA GLU A 917 5.13 -33.06 3.37
C GLU A 917 4.58 -32.66 4.73
N ILE A 918 4.20 -31.39 4.93
CA ILE A 918 3.10 -31.09 5.87
C ILE A 918 1.81 -31.53 5.16
N GLN A 919 1.59 -32.84 5.05
CA GLN A 919 0.23 -33.35 4.97
C GLN A 919 -0.42 -32.93 6.29
N ILE A 920 -1.18 -31.84 6.25
CA ILE A 920 -2.29 -31.70 7.19
C ILE A 920 -3.22 -32.85 6.81
N ASP A 921 -3.11 -33.96 7.54
CA ASP A 921 -4.04 -35.07 7.40
C ASP A 921 -5.37 -34.63 8.02
N TRP A 922 -6.21 -34.01 7.20
CA TRP A 922 -7.58 -33.65 7.55
C TRP A 922 -8.46 -34.85 7.90
N SER A 923 -7.99 -36.09 7.67
CA SER A 923 -8.71 -37.31 8.02
C SER A 923 -8.44 -37.81 9.45
N GLU A 924 -7.38 -37.31 10.10
CA GLU A 924 -7.07 -37.58 11.52
C GLU A 924 -7.62 -36.50 12.49
N ALA A 925 -8.45 -35.57 12.02
CA ALA A 925 -9.31 -34.72 12.86
C ALA A 925 -10.43 -35.51 13.58
N LYS A 926 -10.16 -36.75 13.99
CA LYS A 926 -10.94 -37.53 14.96
C LYS A 926 -10.56 -37.12 16.39
N GLY A 927 -10.66 -35.82 16.67
CA GLY A 927 -10.59 -35.26 18.03
C GLY A 927 -11.94 -34.78 18.57
N LEU A 928 -12.95 -34.65 17.70
CA LEU A 928 -14.29 -34.15 18.08
C LEU A 928 -15.20 -35.20 18.76
N GLU A 929 -14.80 -36.48 18.81
CA GLU A 929 -15.60 -37.54 19.45
C GLU A 929 -15.13 -37.93 20.87
N GLU A 930 -13.88 -37.68 21.25
CA GLU A 930 -13.36 -38.09 22.57
C GLU A 930 -13.55 -37.03 23.69
N TRP A 931 -13.82 -35.78 23.34
CA TRP A 931 -14.21 -34.74 24.33
C TRP A 931 -15.64 -34.87 24.85
N ASN A 932 -16.46 -35.75 24.25
CA ASN A 932 -17.84 -36.00 24.70
C ASN A 932 -17.97 -37.02 25.84
N GLN A 933 -16.87 -37.57 26.38
CA GLN A 933 -16.94 -38.60 27.44
C GLN A 933 -16.51 -38.18 28.85
N ALA A 934 -16.13 -36.92 29.08
CA ALA A 934 -15.91 -36.40 30.43
C ALA A 934 -16.99 -35.35 30.81
N GLU A 935 -18.05 -35.86 31.46
CA GLU A 935 -19.08 -35.13 32.22
C GLU A 935 -20.30 -34.53 31.47
N GLY A 936 -21.20 -35.44 31.03
CA GLY A 936 -22.52 -35.54 31.67
C GLY A 936 -23.65 -34.56 31.30
N TRP A 937 -24.03 -34.44 30.03
CA TRP A 937 -25.36 -33.92 29.66
C TRP A 937 -26.02 -34.81 28.58
N ARG A 938 -27.09 -35.52 28.95
CA ARG A 938 -27.91 -36.35 28.05
C ARG A 938 -28.86 -35.45 27.25
N LEU A 939 -28.68 -35.37 25.94
CA LEU A 939 -29.73 -34.97 24.99
C LEU A 939 -30.49 -36.22 24.56
N ARG A 940 -31.81 -36.23 24.78
CA ARG A 940 -32.72 -37.16 24.10
C ARG A 940 -32.81 -36.73 22.64
N ALA A 941 -32.40 -37.61 21.75
CA ALA A 941 -32.80 -37.58 20.36
C ALA A 941 -34.26 -38.02 20.27
N ASP A 942 -35.09 -37.22 19.60
CA ASP A 942 -36.21 -37.76 18.82
C ASP A 942 -35.80 -37.61 17.37
N GLU A 943 -35.75 -38.76 16.70
CA GLU A 943 -35.55 -38.97 15.27
C GLU A 943 -36.74 -38.39 14.49
N ASP A 944 -36.48 -37.82 13.31
CA ASP A 944 -37.22 -38.18 12.10
C ASP A 944 -36.50 -37.59 10.86
N GLU A 945 -36.00 -38.53 10.05
CA GLU A 945 -35.44 -38.53 8.67
C GLU A 945 -34.14 -37.81 8.33
#